data_AF-A0A167WXP2-F1
#
_entry.id   AF-A0A167WXP2-F1
#
_cell.length_a   1.000
_cell.length_b   1.000
_cell.length_c   1.000
_cell.angle_alpha   90.00
_cell.angle_beta   90.00
_cell.angle_gamma   90.00
#
_symmetry.space_group_name_H-M   'P 1'
#
loop_
_entity.id
_entity.type
_entity.pdbx_description
1 polymer ?
#
loop_
_entity_poly.entity_id
_entity_poly.type
_entity_poly.pdbx_seq_one_letter_code
_entity_poly.pdbx_strand_id
1 'polypeptide(L)'
;MLPSWASTATWLVLGLAWQSAVEARPALEARQDRPAPISNMPPGRLYVMIPEGRNGVGSPAYFRHQGGLSNQPRRAEGNVRPGEDDAPFIQPDVDEVGNLILHDVVENQADVQRALSEHRNAERIWLFEVATSPNMLFLPNDPAAGEPSVWNIIGGARWSQVRRCTVFSSQPHSSLGEVDQESPEFLQPYGLTWLENTDDYDPRWETFGATRADGDIWNDHPGPESERARAIMRRVTSEELFPAHDRRQLVRELLDWDMEREPQRGFPYLRPRQPESLRWLALMQADWARIPDISDEIRNAMFSGLPRASQCLAAWWSFSKHYNGKGPNGKGPNAKRADAKEDSCEELSAAVKAIKNTPQACKKIKNIKVQINLSDKWFSLSGTYDDVGGTLQGSAGTANFHFAESPSTGESKQITIDMKQFESEEIPVGAINRLMLTAKGTHSISPIINDDFTVQDISLSAECADPAFKAQDNKYLGINKDFSHSSGWGWSKFEKEVVGVLVISPEDWTFSPPCHKMKDLKARFVMGDDGTYDELSFSLGNGKRVHLGTNVDSGKEIPVDINMKEVFGKEVVGVRDLNEVKLFDNLAGGLWPGDEWNFGGITFTANCVDTNRKAEMKRWASVNQDLKHKKNDEAIWTGKITPENWVEVK
;
A
#
# COMPACT_ATOMS: atom_id res chain seq x y z
N MET A 1 -18.00 -27.10 77.37
CA MET A 1 -18.33 -26.86 78.79
C MET A 1 -18.25 -25.36 79.03
N LEU A 2 -19.39 -24.69 79.15
CA LEU A 2 -19.49 -23.24 79.41
C LEU A 2 -19.94 -23.03 80.87
N PRO A 3 -19.49 -21.97 81.56
CA PRO A 3 -19.77 -21.78 82.98
C PRO A 3 -21.24 -21.41 83.24
N SER A 4 -21.87 -22.07 84.20
CA SER A 4 -23.30 -21.95 84.56
C SER A 4 -23.67 -20.69 85.36
N TRP A 5 -22.90 -19.60 85.22
CA TRP A 5 -23.11 -18.36 85.99
C TRP A 5 -23.25 -17.11 85.12
N ALA A 6 -23.47 -17.25 83.81
CA ALA A 6 -23.95 -16.15 82.99
C ALA A 6 -25.47 -16.00 83.19
N SER A 7 -25.87 -15.04 84.04
CA SER A 7 -27.27 -14.67 84.25
C SER A 7 -27.94 -14.33 82.91
N THR A 8 -29.25 -14.59 82.81
CA THR A 8 -30.07 -14.25 81.63
C THR A 8 -29.95 -12.77 81.23
N ALA A 9 -29.64 -11.88 82.18
CA ALA A 9 -29.38 -10.47 81.92
C ALA A 9 -28.09 -10.23 81.09
N THR A 10 -27.05 -11.05 81.28
CA THR A 10 -25.79 -10.94 80.52
C THR A 10 -25.99 -11.34 79.05
N TRP A 11 -26.85 -12.32 78.78
CA TRP A 11 -27.21 -12.71 77.42
C TRP A 11 -28.10 -11.67 76.73
N LEU A 12 -28.97 -10.98 77.47
CA LEU A 12 -29.78 -9.87 76.95
C LEU A 12 -28.94 -8.64 76.61
N VAL A 13 -27.94 -8.30 77.44
CA VAL A 13 -27.03 -7.18 77.16
C VAL A 13 -26.10 -7.50 75.99
N LEU A 14 -25.58 -8.72 75.88
CA LEU A 14 -24.78 -9.14 74.73
C LEU A 14 -25.62 -9.26 73.45
N GLY A 15 -26.88 -9.71 73.55
CA GLY A 15 -27.81 -9.76 72.42
C GLY A 15 -28.23 -8.37 71.92
N LEU A 16 -28.49 -7.42 72.83
CA LEU A 16 -28.79 -6.03 72.49
C LEU A 16 -27.55 -5.30 71.95
N ALA A 17 -26.36 -5.54 72.51
CA ALA A 17 -25.11 -5.00 71.96
C ALA A 17 -24.79 -5.57 70.57
N TRP A 18 -25.12 -6.85 70.30
CA TRP A 18 -24.98 -7.46 68.98
C TRP A 18 -26.01 -6.90 67.99
N GLN A 19 -27.28 -6.75 68.37
CA GLN A 19 -28.29 -6.10 67.51
C GLN A 19 -27.94 -4.63 67.24
N SER A 20 -27.45 -3.90 68.25
CA SER A 20 -26.96 -2.52 68.07
C SER A 20 -25.72 -2.45 67.18
N ALA A 21 -24.79 -3.41 67.28
CA ALA A 21 -23.60 -3.46 66.43
C ALA A 21 -23.87 -3.95 65.00
N VAL A 22 -24.96 -4.68 64.77
CA VAL A 22 -25.41 -5.11 63.43
C VAL A 22 -26.25 -4.03 62.75
N GLU A 23 -27.03 -3.24 63.49
CA GLU A 23 -27.77 -2.09 62.95
C GLU A 23 -26.95 -0.79 62.90
N ALA A 24 -25.84 -0.69 63.64
CA ALA A 24 -24.90 0.43 63.60
C ALA A 24 -23.59 0.10 62.86
N ARG A 25 -23.59 -0.85 61.92
CA ARG A 25 -22.66 -0.75 60.78
C ARG A 25 -23.14 0.43 59.95
N PRO A 26 -22.43 1.57 60.03
CA PRO A 26 -22.99 2.85 59.64
C PRO A 26 -23.23 2.88 58.13
N ALA A 27 -24.22 3.65 57.73
CA ALA A 27 -24.49 4.10 56.37
C ALA A 27 -23.30 4.77 55.64
N LEU A 28 -22.07 4.68 56.18
CA LEU A 28 -20.82 5.01 55.50
C LEU A 28 -20.40 3.94 54.48
N GLU A 29 -20.56 2.64 54.75
CA GLU A 29 -20.20 1.61 53.75
C GLU A 29 -21.21 1.56 52.58
N ALA A 30 -22.50 1.79 52.84
CA ALA A 30 -23.54 1.81 51.80
C ALA A 30 -23.46 3.02 50.84
N ARG A 31 -22.66 4.04 51.15
CA ARG A 31 -22.39 5.17 50.23
C ARG A 31 -21.24 4.89 49.27
N GLN A 32 -20.43 3.86 49.51
CA GLN A 32 -19.19 3.61 48.75
C GLN A 32 -19.40 2.70 47.53
N ASP A 33 -20.58 2.09 47.37
CA ASP A 33 -20.88 1.15 46.28
C ASP A 33 -21.72 1.74 45.13
N ARG A 34 -22.09 3.03 45.19
CA ARG A 34 -22.78 3.67 44.05
C ARG A 34 -21.75 4.30 43.13
N PRO A 35 -21.62 3.82 41.89
CA PRO A 35 -20.67 4.40 40.95
C PRO A 35 -21.06 5.86 40.66
N ALA A 36 -20.07 6.70 40.37
CA ALA A 36 -20.26 8.12 40.08
C ALA A 36 -21.35 8.33 39.02
N PRO A 37 -22.30 9.27 39.21
CA PRO A 37 -23.35 9.51 38.23
C PRO A 37 -22.73 10.01 36.92
N ILE A 38 -23.24 9.52 35.81
CA ILE A 38 -22.86 9.95 34.47
C ILE A 38 -24.02 10.66 33.79
N SER A 39 -23.70 11.65 32.95
CA SER A 39 -24.69 12.36 32.14
C SER A 39 -24.16 12.64 30.75
N ASN A 40 -25.04 12.65 29.75
CA ASN A 40 -24.66 12.94 28.37
C ASN A 40 -24.71 14.46 28.15
N MET A 41 -23.58 15.04 27.77
CA MET A 41 -23.49 16.44 27.40
C MET A 41 -24.27 16.71 26.11
N PRO A 42 -24.58 17.98 25.79
CA PRO A 42 -25.04 18.34 24.45
C PRO A 42 -24.02 17.91 23.38
N PRO A 43 -24.46 17.59 22.14
CA PRO A 43 -23.55 17.35 21.04
C PRO A 43 -22.60 18.53 20.82
N GLY A 44 -21.35 18.22 20.52
CA GLY A 44 -20.29 19.20 20.35
C GLY A 44 -19.15 18.65 19.51
N ARG A 45 -18.05 19.39 19.50
CA ARG A 45 -16.85 19.10 18.71
C ARG A 45 -15.61 19.24 19.58
N LEU A 46 -14.66 18.34 19.38
CA LEU A 46 -13.32 18.41 19.94
C LEU A 46 -12.31 18.71 18.84
N TYR A 47 -11.30 19.48 19.18
CA TYR A 47 -10.19 19.81 18.30
C TYR A 47 -8.93 19.15 18.84
N VAL A 48 -8.38 18.20 18.09
CA VAL A 48 -7.29 17.34 18.56
C VAL A 48 -6.05 17.60 17.71
N MET A 49 -4.96 18.05 18.33
CA MET A 49 -3.68 18.24 17.65
C MET A 49 -2.81 16.98 17.78
N ILE A 50 -2.22 16.52 16.67
CA ILE A 50 -1.36 15.34 16.65
C ILE A 50 -0.12 15.62 15.79
N PRO A 51 1.10 15.57 16.35
CA PRO A 51 2.32 15.69 15.56
C PRO A 51 2.52 14.46 14.68
N GLU A 52 2.88 14.68 13.42
CA GLU A 52 3.24 13.60 12.51
C GLU A 52 4.68 13.13 12.77
N GLY A 53 4.81 11.84 13.05
CA GLY A 53 6.08 11.15 13.19
C GLY A 53 6.65 10.65 11.86
N ARG A 54 7.73 9.86 11.94
CA ARG A 54 8.35 9.25 10.76
C ARG A 54 7.37 8.33 10.03
N ASN A 55 7.49 8.25 8.71
CA ASN A 55 6.68 7.38 7.85
C ASN A 55 5.15 7.67 7.91
N GLY A 56 4.76 8.89 8.27
CA GLY A 56 3.35 9.28 8.30
C GLY A 56 2.56 8.81 9.52
N VAL A 57 3.22 8.29 10.56
CA VAL A 57 2.55 7.96 11.84
C VAL A 57 1.94 9.24 12.41
N GLY A 58 0.66 9.22 12.81
CA GLY A 58 -0.06 10.41 13.27
C GLY A 58 -0.73 11.23 12.16
N SER A 59 -0.54 10.86 10.89
CA SER A 59 -1.29 11.47 9.79
C SER A 59 -2.76 11.01 9.76
N PRO A 60 -3.67 11.76 9.12
CA PRO A 60 -5.06 11.35 8.94
C PRO A 60 -5.17 10.00 8.21
N ALA A 61 -4.28 9.75 7.24
CA ALA A 61 -4.17 8.49 6.53
C ALA A 61 -3.84 7.31 7.45
N TYR A 62 -2.86 7.52 8.33
CA TYR A 62 -2.46 6.54 9.32
C TYR A 62 -3.66 6.18 10.22
N PHE A 63 -4.36 7.17 10.77
CA PHE A 63 -5.49 6.90 11.66
C PHE A 63 -6.70 6.32 10.94
N ARG A 64 -6.97 6.73 9.70
CA ARG A 64 -7.97 6.11 8.84
C ARG A 64 -7.71 4.61 8.69
N HIS A 65 -6.46 4.23 8.40
CA HIS A 65 -6.03 2.84 8.31
C HIS A 65 -6.20 2.07 9.65
N GLN A 66 -5.95 2.73 10.78
CA GLN A 66 -6.15 2.15 12.11
C GLN A 66 -7.64 2.02 12.51
N GLY A 67 -8.56 2.59 11.72
CA GLY A 67 -9.99 2.66 12.06
C GLY A 67 -10.37 3.84 12.97
N GLY A 68 -9.42 4.70 13.33
CA GLY A 68 -9.64 5.85 14.20
C GLY A 68 -8.37 6.45 14.80
N LEU A 69 -8.55 7.55 15.55
CA LEU A 69 -7.51 8.21 16.33
C LEU A 69 -7.22 7.39 17.59
N SER A 70 -6.04 6.76 17.66
CA SER A 70 -5.57 6.00 18.83
C SER A 70 -4.06 6.10 19.01
N ASN A 71 -3.60 6.15 20.27
CA ASN A 71 -2.18 6.18 20.64
C ASN A 71 -1.55 4.79 20.59
N GLN A 72 -2.33 3.72 20.40
CA GLN A 72 -1.83 2.37 20.29
C GLN A 72 -1.36 2.14 18.85
N PRO A 73 -0.04 2.16 18.55
CA PRO A 73 0.41 1.72 17.25
C PRO A 73 0.02 0.25 17.11
N ARG A 74 -0.79 -0.08 16.10
CA ARG A 74 -0.93 -1.49 15.73
C ARG A 74 0.47 -2.04 15.46
N ARG A 75 0.80 -3.14 16.14
CA ARG A 75 1.77 -4.07 15.55
C ARG A 75 1.19 -4.42 14.19
N ALA A 76 1.87 -4.00 13.11
CA ALA A 76 1.53 -4.44 11.77
C ALA A 76 1.32 -5.95 11.87
N GLU A 77 0.16 -6.44 11.44
CA GLU A 77 -0.19 -7.87 11.42
C GLU A 77 0.74 -8.57 10.43
N GLY A 78 2.02 -8.67 10.79
CA GLY A 78 3.07 -9.33 10.05
C GLY A 78 3.13 -10.75 10.56
N ASN A 79 2.56 -11.67 9.78
CA ASN A 79 2.85 -13.10 9.87
C ASN A 79 2.65 -13.76 11.24
N VAL A 80 1.53 -13.50 11.95
CA VAL A 80 1.08 -14.50 12.92
C VAL A 80 0.58 -15.68 12.09
N ARG A 81 1.42 -16.72 11.99
CA ARG A 81 1.06 -17.95 11.29
C ARG A 81 -0.16 -18.56 12.01
N PRO A 82 -1.19 -19.04 11.29
CA PRO A 82 -2.26 -19.80 11.91
C PRO A 82 -1.65 -21.01 12.63
N GLY A 83 -1.61 -20.99 13.98
CA GLY A 83 -1.00 -22.04 14.80
C GLY A 83 0.02 -21.60 15.85
N GLU A 84 0.43 -20.32 15.93
CA GLU A 84 1.25 -19.77 17.02
C GLU A 84 0.41 -19.04 18.09
N ASP A 85 -0.78 -19.55 18.42
CA ASP A 85 -1.72 -18.95 19.37
C ASP A 85 -1.29 -19.05 20.86
N ASP A 86 -0.14 -19.67 21.16
CA ASP A 86 0.31 -19.92 22.54
C ASP A 86 1.48 -19.03 23.01
N ALA A 87 1.98 -18.11 22.18
CA ALA A 87 2.87 -17.08 22.70
C ALA A 87 2.02 -16.14 23.57
N PRO A 88 2.30 -16.00 24.89
CA PRO A 88 1.51 -15.13 25.75
C PRO A 88 1.52 -13.75 25.10
N PHE A 89 0.31 -13.26 24.78
CA PHE A 89 0.04 -11.88 24.43
C PHE A 89 0.91 -11.04 25.37
N ILE A 90 1.99 -10.44 24.86
CA ILE A 90 2.71 -9.43 25.63
C ILE A 90 1.65 -8.35 25.76
N GLN A 91 0.95 -8.34 26.89
CA GLN A 91 -0.01 -7.31 27.23
C GLN A 91 0.75 -6.01 26.98
N PRO A 92 0.30 -5.15 26.04
CA PRO A 92 0.82 -3.81 25.98
C PRO A 92 0.80 -3.26 27.41
N ASP A 93 1.88 -2.58 27.79
CA ASP A 93 2.04 -2.06 29.15
C ASP A 93 0.73 -1.38 29.54
N VAL A 94 0.22 -1.67 30.73
CA VAL A 94 -1.20 -1.42 31.07
C VAL A 94 -1.55 0.06 30.92
N ASP A 95 -0.54 0.94 31.06
CA ASP A 95 -0.59 2.39 30.83
C ASP A 95 -0.89 2.80 29.37
N GLU A 96 -0.77 1.90 28.39
CA GLU A 96 -1.14 2.13 26.97
C GLU A 96 -2.59 1.72 26.66
N VAL A 97 -3.30 1.00 27.54
CA VAL A 97 -4.52 0.25 27.17
C VAL A 97 -5.80 1.10 27.10
N GLY A 98 -5.90 2.21 27.84
CA GLY A 98 -7.20 2.88 28.00
C GLY A 98 -7.28 4.31 27.51
N ASN A 99 -6.17 5.06 27.51
CA ASN A 99 -6.26 6.50 27.42
C ASN A 99 -5.51 7.06 26.20
N LEU A 100 -6.28 7.52 25.22
CA LEU A 100 -5.92 8.79 24.59
C LEU A 100 -6.10 9.85 25.69
N ILE A 101 -5.10 10.03 26.56
CA ILE A 101 -4.98 11.31 27.26
C ILE A 101 -4.52 12.27 26.17
N LEU A 102 -5.49 12.88 25.50
CA LEU A 102 -5.20 13.94 24.57
C LEU A 102 -4.84 15.17 25.41
N HIS A 103 -3.58 15.24 25.82
CA HIS A 103 -2.98 16.50 26.31
C HIS A 103 -3.09 17.62 25.25
N ASP A 104 -3.41 17.25 24.00
CA ASP A 104 -3.47 18.10 22.84
C ASP A 104 -4.91 18.43 22.37
N VAL A 105 -5.93 18.27 23.23
CA VAL A 105 -7.22 18.92 22.98
C VAL A 105 -7.02 20.42 23.10
N VAL A 106 -7.37 21.16 22.05
CA VAL A 106 -7.25 22.62 22.02
C VAL A 106 -8.61 23.28 22.11
N GLU A 107 -8.83 24.06 23.16
CA GLU A 107 -10.10 24.77 23.38
C GLU A 107 -9.97 26.27 23.12
N ASN A 108 -8.73 26.78 23.09
CA ASN A 108 -8.44 28.19 22.90
C ASN A 108 -7.08 28.40 22.19
N GLN A 109 -6.77 29.66 21.89
CA GLN A 109 -5.55 30.03 21.14
C GLN A 109 -4.26 29.71 21.90
N ALA A 110 -4.27 29.77 23.25
CA ALA A 110 -3.08 29.50 24.06
C ALA A 110 -2.70 28.01 24.01
N ASP A 111 -3.69 27.12 24.00
CA ASP A 111 -3.45 25.67 23.84
C ASP A 111 -2.82 25.35 22.48
N VAL A 112 -3.31 25.98 21.41
CA VAL A 112 -2.71 25.83 20.06
C VAL A 112 -1.25 26.28 20.05
N GLN A 113 -0.96 27.46 20.62
CA GLN A 113 0.41 27.97 20.68
C GLN A 113 1.33 27.07 21.52
N ARG A 114 0.84 26.55 22.64
CA ARG A 114 1.57 25.58 23.47
C ARG A 114 1.91 24.33 22.66
N ALA A 115 0.91 23.69 22.04
CA ALA A 115 1.11 22.48 21.25
C ALA A 115 2.08 22.70 20.07
N LEU A 116 1.95 23.82 19.34
CA LEU A 116 2.90 24.18 18.27
C LEU A 116 4.33 24.35 18.79
N SER A 117 4.51 24.90 20.00
CA SER A 117 5.82 25.11 20.60
C SER A 117 6.48 23.82 21.11
N GLU A 118 5.68 22.92 21.67
CA GLU A 118 6.10 21.60 22.18
C GLU A 118 6.49 20.67 21.02
N HIS A 119 5.78 20.77 19.90
CA HIS A 119 6.00 19.94 18.71
C HIS A 119 6.73 20.67 17.58
N ARG A 120 7.54 21.69 17.87
CA ARG A 120 8.28 22.47 16.86
C ARG A 120 9.21 21.65 15.94
N ASN A 121 9.56 20.43 16.34
CA ASN A 121 10.41 19.51 15.58
C ASN A 121 9.61 18.52 14.73
N ALA A 122 8.28 18.49 14.84
CA ALA A 122 7.44 17.65 14.00
C ALA A 122 7.47 18.18 12.55
N GLU A 123 7.46 17.27 11.59
CA GLU A 123 7.41 17.65 10.16
C GLU A 123 6.10 18.38 9.85
N ARG A 124 5.02 17.90 10.45
CA ARG A 124 3.65 18.41 10.34
C ARG A 124 2.93 18.23 11.66
N ILE A 125 1.98 19.11 11.96
CA ILE A 125 1.06 18.93 13.08
C ILE A 125 -0.36 18.95 12.53
N TRP A 126 -1.05 17.83 12.65
CA TRP A 126 -2.42 17.69 12.18
C TRP A 126 -3.40 18.16 13.25
N LEU A 127 -4.46 18.84 12.83
CA LEU A 127 -5.58 19.23 13.68
C LEU A 127 -6.83 18.51 13.17
N PHE A 128 -7.45 17.72 14.03
CA PHE A 128 -8.66 16.97 13.73
C PHE A 128 -9.87 17.64 14.41
N GLU A 129 -10.95 17.85 13.66
CA GLU A 129 -12.25 18.17 14.22
C GLU A 129 -13.05 16.87 14.37
N VAL A 130 -13.34 16.51 15.63
CA VAL A 130 -13.94 15.24 16.00
C VAL A 130 -15.29 15.49 16.66
N ALA A 131 -16.35 14.86 16.16
CA ALA A 131 -17.66 14.90 16.80
C ALA A 131 -17.62 14.20 18.16
N THR A 132 -18.18 14.84 19.19
CA THR A 132 -18.22 14.26 20.54
C THR A 132 -19.02 12.97 20.58
N SER A 133 -18.65 12.05 21.45
CA SER A 133 -19.36 10.78 21.63
C SER A 133 -19.33 10.29 23.07
N PRO A 134 -20.19 9.33 23.45
CA PRO A 134 -20.30 8.90 24.84
C PRO A 134 -19.06 8.17 25.39
N ASN A 135 -18.16 7.67 24.53
CA ASN A 135 -16.86 7.13 24.97
C ASN A 135 -15.82 8.22 25.28
N MET A 136 -16.13 9.48 25.04
CA MET A 136 -15.32 10.63 25.46
C MET A 136 -15.81 11.08 26.84
N LEU A 137 -14.96 10.92 27.85
CA LEU A 137 -15.24 11.37 29.21
C LEU A 137 -14.73 12.80 29.38
N PHE A 138 -15.63 13.69 29.76
CA PHE A 138 -15.29 15.03 30.22
C PHE A 138 -15.22 15.03 31.75
N LEU A 139 -14.03 15.27 32.28
CA LEU A 139 -13.80 15.45 33.71
C LEU A 139 -13.69 16.96 33.96
N PRO A 140 -14.76 17.62 34.47
CA PRO A 140 -14.69 19.03 34.77
C PRO A 140 -13.63 19.29 35.85
N ASN A 141 -12.84 20.34 35.65
CA ASN A 141 -11.81 20.70 36.62
C ASN A 141 -12.38 21.03 37.98
N ASP A 142 -11.53 20.87 38.99
CA ASP A 142 -11.62 21.69 40.18
C ASP A 142 -11.00 23.06 39.90
N PRO A 143 -11.79 24.13 39.65
CA PRO A 143 -11.26 25.46 39.43
C PRO A 143 -10.44 25.98 40.62
N ALA A 144 -10.59 25.40 41.82
CA ALA A 144 -9.78 25.74 42.99
C ALA A 144 -8.35 25.20 42.90
N ALA A 145 -8.12 24.10 42.18
CA ALA A 145 -6.81 23.48 41.99
C ALA A 145 -6.03 24.07 40.80
N GLY A 146 -6.70 24.83 39.92
CA GLY A 146 -6.08 25.41 38.71
C GLY A 146 -5.72 24.36 37.65
N GLU A 147 -6.28 23.16 37.75
CA GLU A 147 -6.06 22.08 36.78
C GLU A 147 -6.89 22.32 35.49
N PRO A 148 -6.36 21.97 34.30
CA PRO A 148 -7.06 22.11 33.02
C PRO A 148 -7.97 20.92 32.72
N SER A 149 -9.02 21.15 31.91
CA SER A 149 -10.10 20.18 31.67
C SER A 149 -9.52 18.93 31.04
N VAL A 150 -9.79 17.77 31.64
CA VAL A 150 -9.24 16.51 31.13
C VAL A 150 -10.29 15.81 30.28
N TRP A 151 -9.91 15.55 29.04
CA TRP A 151 -10.65 14.72 28.10
C TRP A 151 -10.02 13.33 28.04
N ASN A 152 -10.78 12.30 28.39
CA ASN A 152 -10.35 10.91 28.22
C ASN A 152 -11.19 10.25 27.13
N ILE A 153 -10.57 9.84 26.02
CA ILE A 153 -11.27 9.13 24.95
C ILE A 153 -11.00 7.64 25.10
N ILE A 154 -11.95 6.93 25.71
CA ILE A 154 -11.80 5.51 26.03
C ILE A 154 -11.61 4.72 24.73
N GLY A 155 -10.42 4.14 24.57
CA GLY A 155 -10.06 3.33 23.41
C GLY A 155 -9.84 4.10 22.10
N GLY A 156 -9.86 5.44 22.13
CA GLY A 156 -9.70 6.29 20.95
C GLY A 156 -11.00 6.72 20.28
N ALA A 157 -10.90 7.62 19.29
CA ALA A 157 -12.03 8.11 18.52
C ALA A 157 -12.11 7.37 17.19
N ARG A 158 -13.30 6.88 16.80
CA ARG A 158 -13.48 6.21 15.51
C ARG A 158 -13.23 7.16 14.35
N TRP A 159 -12.73 6.64 13.24
CA TRP A 159 -12.52 7.46 12.04
C TRP A 159 -13.83 8.10 11.54
N SER A 160 -14.96 7.42 11.72
CA SER A 160 -16.28 7.98 11.41
C SER A 160 -16.70 9.17 12.27
N GLN A 161 -16.01 9.44 13.38
CA GLN A 161 -16.21 10.64 14.22
C GLN A 161 -15.40 11.82 13.74
N VAL A 162 -14.33 11.59 12.97
CA VAL A 162 -13.50 12.65 12.42
C VAL A 162 -14.28 13.30 11.29
N ARG A 163 -14.72 14.54 11.50
CA ARG A 163 -15.48 15.31 10.51
C ARG A 163 -14.56 15.83 9.41
N ARG A 164 -13.43 16.40 9.83
CA ARG A 164 -12.44 17.02 8.94
C ARG A 164 -11.10 17.16 9.64
N CYS A 165 -10.05 17.36 8.87
CA CYS A 165 -8.71 17.60 9.40
C CYS A 165 -8.00 18.72 8.63
N THR A 166 -7.04 19.36 9.26
CA THR A 166 -6.14 20.34 8.63
C THR A 166 -4.72 20.15 9.17
N VAL A 167 -3.75 20.84 8.59
CA VAL A 167 -2.34 20.73 8.99
C VAL A 167 -1.75 22.11 9.22
N PHE A 168 -1.07 22.26 10.35
CA PHE A 168 -0.17 23.38 10.59
C PHE A 168 1.14 23.10 9.86
N SER A 169 1.38 23.85 8.80
CA SER A 169 2.66 23.87 8.09
C SER A 169 3.56 24.94 8.72
N SER A 170 4.84 24.62 8.91
CA SER A 170 5.84 25.57 9.41
C SER A 170 6.16 26.69 8.42
N GLN A 171 5.71 26.56 7.16
CA GLN A 171 5.84 27.61 6.16
C GLN A 171 4.61 28.53 6.23
N PRO A 172 4.78 29.84 6.49
CA PRO A 172 3.68 30.80 6.45
C PRO A 172 3.17 30.88 5.01
N HIS A 173 2.15 30.08 4.70
CA HIS A 173 1.52 30.11 3.40
C HIS A 173 0.66 31.38 3.30
N SER A 174 0.82 32.10 2.20
CA SER A 174 -0.15 33.08 1.76
C SER A 174 -1.50 32.37 1.61
N SER A 175 -2.48 32.76 2.43
CA SER A 175 -3.87 32.33 2.40
C SER A 175 -4.41 32.24 0.97
N LEU A 176 -4.47 31.02 0.41
CA LEU A 176 -4.97 30.75 -0.94
C LEU A 176 -6.36 30.11 -0.94
N GLY A 177 -6.97 29.94 0.25
CA GLY A 177 -8.35 29.50 0.41
C GLY A 177 -9.26 30.62 0.91
N GLU A 178 -10.55 30.56 0.57
CA GLU A 178 -11.58 31.29 1.30
C GLU A 178 -11.50 30.89 2.77
N VAL A 179 -11.48 31.89 3.67
CA VAL A 179 -11.52 31.67 5.12
C VAL A 179 -12.75 30.82 5.43
N ASP A 180 -12.54 29.65 6.01
CA ASP A 180 -13.63 28.80 6.44
C ASP A 180 -14.42 29.49 7.56
N GLN A 181 -15.63 29.95 7.23
CA GLN A 181 -16.50 30.64 8.18
C GLN A 181 -16.98 29.71 9.31
N GLU A 182 -16.89 28.39 9.13
CA GLU A 182 -17.24 27.42 10.17
C GLU A 182 -16.11 27.14 11.17
N SER A 183 -14.91 27.70 10.95
CA SER A 183 -13.80 27.56 11.87
C SER A 183 -14.04 28.36 13.16
N PRO A 184 -13.81 27.75 14.34
CA PRO A 184 -13.85 28.47 15.61
C PRO A 184 -13.00 29.74 15.59
N GLU A 185 -13.47 30.79 16.28
CA GLU A 185 -12.80 32.09 16.35
C GLU A 185 -11.32 31.96 16.74
N PHE A 186 -10.99 31.07 17.68
CA PHE A 186 -9.61 30.87 18.13
C PHE A 186 -8.68 30.23 17.09
N LEU A 187 -9.23 29.63 16.02
CA LEU A 187 -8.48 29.04 14.90
C LEU A 187 -8.40 29.96 13.68
N GLN A 188 -9.25 30.98 13.58
CA GLN A 188 -9.26 31.93 12.46
C GLN A 188 -7.91 32.62 12.20
N PRO A 189 -7.12 33.03 13.21
CA PRO A 189 -5.82 33.67 12.99
C PRO A 189 -4.81 32.83 12.20
N TYR A 190 -5.01 31.51 12.11
CA TYR A 190 -4.08 30.59 11.44
C TYR A 190 -4.41 30.34 9.96
N GLY A 191 -5.56 30.82 9.45
CA GLY A 191 -5.93 30.70 8.04
C GLY A 191 -5.94 29.26 7.52
N LEU A 192 -6.48 28.33 8.32
CA LEU A 192 -6.43 26.89 8.05
C LEU A 192 -7.32 26.49 6.86
N THR A 193 -6.82 25.58 6.02
CA THR A 193 -7.62 24.92 4.97
C THR A 193 -8.03 23.53 5.43
N TRP A 194 -9.33 23.27 5.52
CA TRP A 194 -9.86 22.00 5.99
C TRP A 194 -10.04 20.97 4.87
N LEU A 195 -9.70 19.72 5.19
CA LEU A 195 -9.93 18.54 4.39
C LEU A 195 -11.12 17.76 4.99
N GLU A 196 -12.24 17.76 4.28
CA GLU A 196 -13.48 17.11 4.72
C GLU A 196 -13.40 15.59 4.60
N ASN A 197 -13.87 14.87 5.62
CA ASN A 197 -13.96 13.41 5.64
C ASN A 197 -15.32 12.91 5.11
N THR A 198 -15.70 13.35 3.91
CA THR A 198 -17.06 13.14 3.38
C THR A 198 -17.46 11.68 3.24
N ASP A 199 -16.50 10.80 2.96
CA ASP A 199 -16.78 9.42 2.61
C ASP A 199 -16.96 8.52 3.85
N ASP A 200 -16.34 8.88 4.98
CA ASP A 200 -16.33 8.05 6.19
C ASP A 200 -17.02 8.68 7.41
N TYR A 201 -17.19 10.00 7.44
CA TYR A 201 -17.86 10.70 8.53
C TYR A 201 -19.33 10.29 8.61
N ASP A 202 -19.78 9.89 9.79
CA ASP A 202 -21.18 9.55 10.03
C ASP A 202 -21.88 10.71 10.73
N PRO A 203 -22.74 11.48 10.05
CA PRO A 203 -23.39 12.65 10.65
C PRO A 203 -24.32 12.30 11.82
N ARG A 204 -24.64 11.01 12.05
CA ARG A 204 -25.42 10.58 13.23
C ARG A 204 -24.66 10.85 14.55
N TRP A 205 -23.34 11.04 14.51
CA TRP A 205 -22.56 11.48 15.68
C TRP A 205 -22.99 12.83 16.24
N GLU A 206 -23.51 13.73 15.39
CA GLU A 206 -24.02 15.06 15.80
C GLU A 206 -25.24 14.99 16.73
N THR A 207 -25.78 13.79 16.98
CA THR A 207 -26.88 13.56 17.92
C THR A 207 -26.41 13.17 19.32
N PHE A 208 -25.10 12.95 19.52
CA PHE A 208 -24.50 12.50 20.77
C PHE A 208 -23.48 13.51 21.30
N GLY A 209 -23.39 13.60 22.62
CA GLY A 209 -22.39 14.40 23.32
C GLY A 209 -21.35 13.51 23.99
N ALA A 210 -20.40 14.17 24.66
CA ALA A 210 -19.49 13.50 25.57
C ALA A 210 -20.21 13.05 26.85
N THR A 211 -19.62 12.09 27.57
CA THR A 211 -20.10 11.71 28.90
C THR A 211 -19.41 12.57 29.95
N ARG A 212 -20.20 13.33 30.71
CA ARG A 212 -19.74 13.98 31.94
C ARG A 212 -19.84 12.99 33.10
N ALA A 213 -18.74 12.79 33.82
CA ALA A 213 -18.72 12.02 35.06
C ALA A 213 -18.47 12.97 36.23
N ASP A 214 -19.32 12.93 37.26
CA ASP A 214 -19.10 13.70 38.48
C ASP A 214 -18.22 12.88 39.44
N GLY A 215 -16.90 13.04 39.33
CA GLY A 215 -15.90 12.33 40.15
C GLY A 215 -14.98 11.43 39.32
N ASP A 216 -14.13 10.68 40.02
CA ASP A 216 -13.13 9.82 39.38
C ASP A 216 -13.71 8.45 38.99
N ILE A 217 -14.43 8.43 37.88
CA ILE A 217 -15.04 7.22 37.30
C ILE A 217 -14.02 6.11 37.02
N TRP A 218 -12.73 6.43 36.88
CA TRP A 218 -11.67 5.45 36.69
C TRP A 218 -11.28 4.73 37.98
N ASN A 219 -11.39 5.42 39.12
CA ASN A 219 -11.09 4.86 40.44
C ASN A 219 -12.26 4.09 41.05
N ASP A 220 -13.48 4.27 40.54
CA ASP A 220 -14.68 3.54 40.99
C ASP A 220 -14.66 2.03 40.66
N HIS A 221 -13.73 1.58 39.81
CA HIS A 221 -13.65 0.20 39.37
C HIS A 221 -12.27 -0.40 39.70
N PRO A 222 -12.14 -1.30 40.70
CA PRO A 222 -10.88 -1.99 40.95
C PRO A 222 -10.62 -3.01 39.85
N GLY A 223 -9.40 -3.04 39.29
CA GLY A 223 -8.98 -4.04 38.30
C GLY A 223 -8.00 -3.51 37.25
N PRO A 224 -7.58 -4.37 36.31
CA PRO A 224 -6.78 -3.98 35.15
C PRO A 224 -7.47 -2.86 34.36
N GLU A 225 -6.69 -1.95 33.74
CA GLU A 225 -7.22 -0.82 32.97
C GLU A 225 -8.17 -1.24 31.85
N SER A 226 -7.91 -2.36 31.18
CA SER A 226 -8.82 -2.93 30.18
C SER A 226 -10.20 -3.29 30.75
N GLU A 227 -10.26 -3.80 31.98
CA GLU A 227 -11.52 -4.15 32.63
C GLU A 227 -12.27 -2.90 33.10
N ARG A 228 -11.54 -1.90 33.59
CA ARG A 228 -12.09 -0.58 33.92
C ARG A 228 -12.69 0.11 32.70
N ALA A 229 -11.91 0.22 31.62
CA ALA A 229 -12.36 0.79 30.35
C ALA A 229 -13.59 0.05 29.80
N ARG A 230 -13.62 -1.29 29.94
CA ARG A 230 -14.76 -2.12 29.55
C ARG A 230 -16.00 -1.86 30.41
N ALA A 231 -15.85 -1.70 31.72
CA ALA A 231 -16.93 -1.38 32.64
C ALA A 231 -17.51 0.01 32.33
N ILE A 232 -16.67 1.00 32.06
CA ILE A 232 -17.12 2.34 31.67
C ILE A 232 -17.81 2.29 30.32
N MET A 233 -17.23 1.63 29.30
CA MET A 233 -17.85 1.45 27.99
C MET A 233 -19.23 0.78 28.09
N ARG A 234 -19.41 -0.17 29.00
CA ARG A 234 -20.73 -0.76 29.28
C ARG A 234 -21.71 0.28 29.81
N ARG A 235 -21.30 1.12 30.76
CA ARG A 235 -22.17 2.17 31.33
C ARG A 235 -22.56 3.23 30.31
N VAL A 236 -21.60 3.74 29.53
CA VAL A 236 -21.87 4.79 28.52
C VAL A 236 -22.64 4.27 27.30
N THR A 237 -22.85 2.96 27.18
CA THR A 237 -23.71 2.34 26.15
C THR A 237 -24.94 1.63 26.73
N SER A 238 -25.27 1.92 28.00
CA SER A 238 -26.38 1.30 28.73
C SER A 238 -27.64 2.17 28.76
N GLU A 239 -28.70 1.64 29.36
CA GLU A 239 -29.93 2.37 29.65
C GLU A 239 -29.75 3.53 30.65
N GLU A 240 -28.68 3.50 31.46
CA GLU A 240 -28.35 4.57 32.41
C GLU A 240 -28.17 5.90 31.68
N LEU A 241 -27.40 5.88 30.59
CA LEU A 241 -27.14 7.06 29.77
C LEU A 241 -28.16 7.23 28.64
N PHE A 242 -28.66 6.11 28.09
CA PHE A 242 -29.60 6.09 26.97
C PHE A 242 -30.84 5.21 27.25
N PRO A 243 -31.85 5.75 27.95
CA PRO A 243 -33.05 4.98 28.30
C PRO A 243 -33.80 4.45 27.07
N ALA A 244 -33.87 5.24 26.01
CA ALA A 244 -34.52 4.86 24.76
C ALA A 244 -33.71 3.78 24.01
N HIS A 245 -34.36 2.67 23.69
CA HIS A 245 -33.72 1.49 23.08
C HIS A 245 -33.09 1.79 21.71
N ASP A 246 -33.76 2.58 20.88
CA ASP A 246 -33.30 2.98 19.55
C ASP A 246 -32.02 3.83 19.63
N ARG A 247 -31.95 4.83 20.51
CA ARG A 247 -30.73 5.63 20.73
C ARG A 247 -29.59 4.79 21.26
N ARG A 248 -29.87 3.87 22.18
CA ARG A 248 -28.87 2.94 22.72
C ARG A 248 -28.34 1.99 21.64
N GLN A 249 -29.21 1.45 20.79
CA GLN A 249 -28.78 0.60 19.69
C GLN A 249 -27.94 1.38 18.68
N LEU A 250 -28.33 2.62 18.37
CA LEU A 250 -27.56 3.49 17.48
C LEU A 250 -26.16 3.80 18.05
N VAL A 251 -26.03 4.11 19.34
CA VAL A 251 -24.70 4.37 19.92
C VAL A 251 -23.83 3.12 19.87
N ARG A 252 -24.41 1.94 20.16
CA ARG A 252 -23.70 0.65 20.09
C ARG A 252 -23.29 0.32 18.65
N GLU A 253 -24.10 0.67 17.65
CA GLU A 253 -23.76 0.52 16.23
C GLU A 253 -22.62 1.45 15.83
N LEU A 254 -22.74 2.75 16.14
CA LEU A 254 -21.77 3.78 15.78
C LEU A 254 -20.40 3.52 16.44
N LEU A 255 -20.41 3.19 17.73
CA LEU A 255 -19.23 2.77 18.48
C LEU A 255 -18.76 1.36 18.11
N ASP A 256 -19.51 0.65 17.24
CA ASP A 256 -19.55 -0.82 17.09
C ASP A 256 -19.05 -1.44 18.39
N TRP A 257 -19.84 -1.38 19.45
CA TRP A 257 -19.53 -1.87 20.78
C TRP A 257 -20.83 -2.32 21.44
N ASP A 258 -21.13 -3.61 21.30
CA ASP A 258 -22.35 -4.21 21.83
C ASP A 258 -21.99 -5.36 22.77
N MET A 259 -21.99 -5.06 24.06
CA MET A 259 -21.65 -6.02 25.11
C MET A 259 -22.72 -7.10 25.35
N GLU A 260 -23.95 -6.88 24.87
CA GLU A 260 -25.01 -7.89 24.95
C GLU A 260 -24.82 -8.92 23.83
N ARG A 261 -24.46 -8.47 22.63
CA ARG A 261 -24.16 -9.33 21.48
C ARG A 261 -22.78 -9.98 21.57
N GLU A 262 -21.79 -9.26 22.10
CA GLU A 262 -20.39 -9.69 22.18
C GLU A 262 -19.87 -9.58 23.63
N PRO A 263 -20.37 -10.42 24.57
CA PRO A 263 -20.04 -10.33 25.99
C PRO A 263 -18.59 -10.69 26.33
N GLN A 264 -17.78 -11.10 25.36
CA GLN A 264 -16.34 -11.32 25.49
C GLN A 264 -15.49 -10.27 24.78
N ARG A 265 -16.12 -9.25 24.18
CA ARG A 265 -15.39 -8.16 23.51
C ARG A 265 -14.50 -7.40 24.49
N GLY A 266 -13.20 -7.39 24.21
CA GLY A 266 -12.16 -6.65 24.92
C GLY A 266 -11.60 -5.48 24.11
N PHE A 267 -10.46 -4.94 24.57
CA PHE A 267 -9.68 -3.92 23.87
C PHE A 267 -8.63 -4.58 22.95
N PRO A 268 -8.23 -3.95 21.83
CA PRO A 268 -8.49 -2.56 21.45
C PRO A 268 -9.94 -2.29 21.02
N TYR A 269 -10.42 -1.08 21.35
CA TYR A 269 -11.78 -0.63 21.04
C TYR A 269 -12.03 -0.50 19.52
N LEU A 270 -11.04 0.07 18.81
CA LEU A 270 -11.07 0.22 17.36
C LEU A 270 -10.81 -1.12 16.67
N ARG A 271 -11.76 -1.56 15.84
CA ARG A 271 -11.54 -2.67 14.91
C ARG A 271 -10.91 -2.14 13.62
N PRO A 272 -10.00 -2.90 12.98
CA PRO A 272 -9.61 -2.57 11.61
C PRO A 272 -10.87 -2.51 10.76
N ARG A 273 -11.04 -1.39 10.05
CA ARG A 273 -12.09 -1.29 9.03
C ARG A 273 -11.76 -2.25 7.89
N GLN A 274 -12.78 -2.53 7.08
CA GLN A 274 -12.64 -3.11 5.74
C GLN A 274 -11.41 -2.52 5.02
N PRO A 275 -10.69 -3.31 4.21
CA PRO A 275 -9.44 -2.88 3.60
C PRO A 275 -9.65 -1.52 2.93
N GLU A 276 -8.76 -0.58 3.23
CA GLU A 276 -8.72 0.70 2.52
C GLU A 276 -8.82 0.43 1.02
N SER A 277 -9.54 1.29 0.30
CA SER A 277 -9.66 1.13 -1.14
C SER A 277 -8.25 0.97 -1.73
N LEU A 278 -8.08 -0.01 -2.62
CA LEU A 278 -6.77 -0.25 -3.28
C LEU A 278 -6.22 1.00 -3.97
N ARG A 279 -7.09 1.96 -4.25
CA ARG A 279 -6.80 3.31 -4.70
C ARG A 279 -5.99 4.09 -3.67
N TRP A 280 -6.46 4.15 -2.43
CA TRP A 280 -5.82 4.94 -1.39
C TRP A 280 -4.44 4.41 -1.00
N LEU A 281 -4.32 3.09 -0.83
CA LEU A 281 -3.05 2.44 -0.54
C LEU A 281 -1.99 2.72 -1.62
N ALA A 282 -2.39 2.95 -2.86
CA ALA A 282 -1.47 3.31 -3.93
C ALA A 282 -1.01 4.76 -3.84
N LEU A 283 -1.92 5.70 -3.58
CA LEU A 283 -1.58 7.11 -3.45
C LEU A 283 -0.59 7.35 -2.32
N MET A 284 -0.71 6.62 -1.20
CA MET A 284 0.25 6.68 -0.09
C MET A 284 1.66 6.18 -0.41
N GLN A 285 1.83 5.46 -1.53
CA GLN A 285 3.13 4.95 -1.93
C GLN A 285 3.93 5.96 -2.76
N ALA A 286 3.30 7.05 -3.22
CA ALA A 286 4.00 8.11 -3.91
C ALA A 286 4.68 9.07 -2.92
N ASP A 287 5.94 9.41 -3.19
CA ASP A 287 6.65 10.46 -2.48
C ASP A 287 6.25 11.83 -3.06
N TRP A 288 5.10 12.34 -2.62
CA TRP A 288 4.52 13.59 -3.11
C TRP A 288 5.41 14.81 -2.86
N ALA A 289 6.36 14.74 -1.93
CA ALA A 289 7.32 15.82 -1.66
C ALA A 289 8.35 15.98 -2.80
N ARG A 290 8.59 14.95 -3.61
CA ARG A 290 9.53 15.01 -4.75
C ARG A 290 8.93 15.59 -6.03
N ILE A 291 7.64 15.91 -6.04
CA ILE A 291 6.95 16.43 -7.22
C ILE A 291 6.92 17.97 -7.11
N PRO A 292 7.75 18.70 -7.87
CA PRO A 292 8.00 20.13 -7.63
C PRO A 292 6.79 21.04 -7.92
N ASP A 293 5.81 20.57 -8.71
CA ASP A 293 4.67 21.35 -9.18
C ASP A 293 3.35 21.01 -8.43
N ILE A 294 3.41 20.31 -7.29
CA ILE A 294 2.22 20.04 -6.47
C ILE A 294 2.10 21.10 -5.39
N SER A 295 0.94 21.76 -5.29
CA SER A 295 0.69 22.70 -4.19
C SER A 295 0.66 21.97 -2.86
N ASP A 296 1.00 22.65 -1.77
CA ASP A 296 0.98 22.04 -0.43
C ASP A 296 -0.42 21.58 -0.05
N GLU A 297 -1.47 22.29 -0.47
CA GLU A 297 -2.87 21.86 -0.28
C GLU A 297 -3.13 20.48 -0.89
N ILE A 298 -2.77 20.29 -2.17
CA ILE A 298 -2.96 19.01 -2.86
C ILE A 298 -2.05 17.96 -2.22
N ARG A 299 -0.81 18.31 -1.88
CA ARG A 299 0.14 17.42 -1.23
C ARG A 299 -0.43 16.90 0.10
N ASN A 300 -0.95 17.80 0.93
CA ASN A 300 -1.56 17.48 2.22
C ASN A 300 -2.83 16.63 2.05
N ALA A 301 -3.64 16.90 1.04
CA ALA A 301 -4.78 16.05 0.69
C ALA A 301 -4.34 14.63 0.26
N MET A 302 -3.25 14.52 -0.50
CA MET A 302 -2.67 13.23 -0.89
C MET A 302 -1.98 12.51 0.28
N PHE A 303 -1.59 13.21 1.34
CA PHE A 303 -1.03 12.60 2.55
C PHE A 303 -2.09 12.28 3.61
N SER A 304 -3.25 12.94 3.56
CA SER A 304 -4.32 12.76 4.56
C SER A 304 -5.22 11.56 4.27
N GLY A 305 -5.28 11.07 3.04
CA GLY A 305 -6.31 10.07 2.70
C GLY A 305 -7.59 10.63 2.18
N LEU A 306 -7.71 11.95 2.15
CA LEU A 306 -8.96 12.62 1.82
C LEU A 306 -8.82 13.52 0.56
N PRO A 307 -8.17 13.07 -0.54
CA PRO A 307 -8.12 13.90 -1.72
C PRO A 307 -9.47 13.92 -2.44
N ARG A 308 -9.95 15.12 -2.74
CA ARG A 308 -11.10 15.31 -3.63
C ARG A 308 -10.73 14.95 -5.07
N ALA A 309 -11.72 14.62 -5.90
CA ALA A 309 -11.50 14.30 -7.31
C ALA A 309 -10.72 15.40 -8.07
N SER A 310 -11.00 16.67 -7.78
CA SER A 310 -10.29 17.82 -8.35
C SER A 310 -8.83 17.91 -7.90
N GLN A 311 -8.53 17.55 -6.64
CA GLN A 311 -7.17 17.50 -6.10
C GLN A 311 -6.40 16.32 -6.69
N CYS A 312 -7.04 15.14 -6.86
CA CYS A 312 -6.42 14.02 -7.59
C CYS A 312 -6.14 14.36 -9.05
N LEU A 313 -7.06 15.03 -9.72
CA LEU A 313 -6.81 15.48 -11.09
C LEU A 313 -5.58 16.39 -11.12
N ALA A 314 -5.53 17.41 -10.26
CA ALA A 314 -4.39 18.33 -10.20
C ALA A 314 -3.07 17.60 -9.83
N ALA A 315 -3.09 16.67 -8.87
CA ALA A 315 -1.95 15.82 -8.54
C ALA A 315 -1.52 14.95 -9.72
N TRP A 316 -2.46 14.39 -10.46
CA TRP A 316 -2.20 13.59 -11.66
C TRP A 316 -1.54 14.40 -12.76
N TRP A 317 -1.96 15.66 -12.96
CA TRP A 317 -1.28 16.56 -13.89
C TRP A 317 0.17 16.79 -13.49
N SER A 318 0.45 17.14 -12.23
CA SER A 318 1.82 17.37 -11.75
C SER A 318 2.66 16.09 -11.75
N PHE A 319 2.06 14.97 -11.35
CA PHE A 319 2.68 13.63 -11.36
C PHE A 319 3.05 13.22 -12.80
N SER A 320 2.09 13.31 -13.73
CA SER A 320 2.29 12.97 -15.13
C SER A 320 3.30 13.90 -15.79
N LYS A 321 3.28 15.21 -15.50
CA LYS A 321 4.31 16.13 -15.99
C LYS A 321 5.70 15.77 -15.47
N HIS A 322 5.83 15.48 -14.17
CA HIS A 322 7.11 15.14 -13.54
C HIS A 322 7.69 13.85 -14.10
N TYR A 323 6.89 12.80 -14.20
CA TYR A 323 7.36 11.49 -14.62
C TYR A 323 7.34 11.28 -16.13
N ASN A 324 6.40 11.88 -16.85
CA ASN A 324 6.21 11.68 -18.28
C ASN A 324 6.65 12.87 -19.16
N GLY A 325 7.26 13.91 -18.56
CA GLY A 325 7.87 15.05 -19.26
C GLY A 325 6.89 16.09 -19.83
N LYS A 326 5.63 15.72 -20.07
CA LYS A 326 4.55 16.65 -20.44
C LYS A 326 3.30 16.33 -19.61
N GLY A 327 2.53 17.36 -19.26
CA GLY A 327 1.21 17.15 -18.70
C GLY A 327 0.28 16.46 -19.71
N PRO A 328 -0.84 15.86 -19.28
CA PRO A 328 -1.85 15.30 -20.17
C PRO A 328 -2.16 16.24 -21.34
N ASN A 329 -2.36 15.71 -22.55
CA ASN A 329 -2.68 16.54 -23.71
C ASN A 329 -4.04 17.24 -23.49
N GLY A 330 -4.02 18.52 -23.10
CA GLY A 330 -5.22 19.32 -22.81
C GLY A 330 -4.89 20.71 -22.26
N LYS A 331 -5.86 21.63 -22.34
CA LYS A 331 -5.81 22.94 -21.67
C LYS A 331 -5.48 22.70 -20.18
N GLY A 332 -4.58 23.52 -19.62
CA GLY A 332 -4.00 23.32 -18.28
C GLY A 332 -5.03 23.15 -17.15
N PRO A 333 -4.56 22.85 -15.92
CA PRO A 333 -5.42 22.43 -14.80
C PRO A 333 -6.63 23.34 -14.52
N ASN A 334 -6.53 24.62 -14.89
CA ASN A 334 -7.61 25.61 -14.71
C ASN A 334 -8.80 25.43 -15.67
N ALA A 335 -8.63 24.78 -16.83
CA ALA A 335 -9.68 24.64 -17.84
C ALA A 335 -10.60 23.42 -17.65
N LYS A 336 -10.28 22.52 -16.71
CA LYS A 336 -11.02 21.26 -16.45
C LYS A 336 -11.61 21.13 -15.05
N ARG A 337 -11.52 22.17 -14.19
CA ARG A 337 -12.05 22.09 -12.81
C ARG A 337 -13.57 21.84 -12.75
N ALA A 338 -14.33 22.25 -13.77
CA ALA A 338 -15.78 22.02 -13.84
C ALA A 338 -16.15 20.56 -14.16
N ASP A 339 -15.26 19.79 -14.79
CA ASP A 339 -15.51 18.42 -15.26
C ASP A 339 -14.55 17.41 -14.60
N ALA A 340 -14.12 17.67 -13.36
CA ALA A 340 -13.28 16.72 -12.62
C ALA A 340 -14.05 15.41 -12.47
N LYS A 341 -13.70 14.41 -13.29
CA LYS A 341 -14.35 13.10 -13.27
C LYS A 341 -14.08 12.43 -11.93
N GLU A 342 -15.10 11.80 -11.39
CA GLU A 342 -15.06 10.97 -10.17
C GLU A 342 -13.87 9.97 -10.21
N ASP A 343 -13.51 9.51 -11.41
CA ASP A 343 -12.43 8.55 -11.67
C ASP A 343 -11.00 9.13 -11.60
N SER A 344 -10.82 10.44 -11.43
CA SER A 344 -9.48 11.09 -11.53
C SER A 344 -8.46 10.53 -10.54
N CYS A 345 -8.93 10.08 -9.37
CA CYS A 345 -8.07 9.45 -8.38
C CYS A 345 -7.73 7.99 -8.70
N GLU A 346 -8.59 7.28 -9.43
CA GLU A 346 -8.28 5.93 -9.93
C GLU A 346 -7.19 6.00 -11.00
N GLU A 347 -7.30 6.95 -11.93
CA GLU A 347 -6.26 7.21 -12.93
C GLU A 347 -4.91 7.56 -12.27
N LEU A 348 -4.93 8.39 -11.22
CA LEU A 348 -3.74 8.72 -10.44
C LEU A 348 -3.16 7.51 -9.72
N SER A 349 -4.00 6.73 -9.03
CA SER A 349 -3.61 5.51 -8.33
C SER A 349 -2.96 4.51 -9.29
N ALA A 350 -3.58 4.27 -10.45
CA ALA A 350 -3.03 3.41 -11.50
C ALA A 350 -1.67 3.92 -11.97
N ALA A 351 -1.53 5.22 -12.22
CA ALA A 351 -0.25 5.83 -12.61
C ALA A 351 0.83 5.65 -11.53
N VAL A 352 0.50 5.85 -10.25
CA VAL A 352 1.42 5.64 -9.13
C VAL A 352 1.87 4.18 -9.04
N LYS A 353 0.94 3.22 -9.11
CA LYS A 353 1.25 1.78 -9.11
C LYS A 353 2.18 1.41 -10.25
N ALA A 354 1.89 1.91 -11.45
CA ALA A 354 2.64 1.58 -12.64
C ALA A 354 4.10 2.07 -12.56
N ILE A 355 4.32 3.28 -12.05
CA ILE A 355 5.68 3.83 -11.84
C ILE A 355 6.41 3.09 -10.73
N LYS A 356 5.74 2.75 -9.62
CA LYS A 356 6.37 1.99 -8.53
C LYS A 356 6.84 0.62 -8.99
N ASN A 357 6.07 -0.03 -9.85
CA ASN A 357 6.40 -1.35 -10.39
C ASN A 357 7.40 -1.30 -11.55
N THR A 358 7.80 -0.10 -11.99
CA THR A 358 8.83 0.09 -13.03
C THR A 358 10.22 0.11 -12.39
N PRO A 359 11.14 -0.79 -12.77
CA PRO A 359 12.52 -0.75 -12.30
C PRO A 359 13.14 0.62 -12.54
N GLN A 360 13.95 1.10 -11.59
CA GLN A 360 14.59 2.42 -11.71
C GLN A 360 15.38 2.57 -13.03
N ALA A 361 16.01 1.49 -13.49
CA ALA A 361 16.74 1.41 -14.74
C ALA A 361 15.85 1.63 -15.99
N CYS A 362 14.56 1.33 -15.89
CA CYS A 362 13.56 1.36 -16.96
C CYS A 362 12.51 2.45 -16.82
N LYS A 363 12.70 3.42 -15.93
CA LYS A 363 11.81 4.60 -15.87
C LYS A 363 11.81 5.39 -17.17
N LYS A 364 12.92 5.32 -17.92
CA LYS A 364 13.05 5.83 -19.28
C LYS A 364 13.42 4.70 -20.23
N ILE A 365 12.94 4.83 -21.47
CA ILE A 365 13.13 3.89 -22.56
C ILE A 365 13.61 4.62 -23.82
N LYS A 366 14.28 3.89 -24.70
CA LYS A 366 14.80 4.30 -26.00
C LYS A 366 14.77 3.11 -26.96
N ASN A 367 15.13 3.34 -28.23
CA ASN A 367 15.21 2.29 -29.25
C ASN A 367 13.92 1.45 -29.31
N ILE A 368 12.76 2.13 -29.31
CA ILE A 368 11.45 1.48 -29.31
C ILE A 368 11.28 0.73 -30.63
N LYS A 369 10.81 -0.50 -30.55
CA LYS A 369 10.48 -1.36 -31.68
C LYS A 369 9.03 -1.82 -31.58
N VAL A 370 8.30 -1.70 -32.67
CA VAL A 370 6.94 -2.22 -32.82
C VAL A 370 7.01 -3.44 -33.73
N GLN A 371 6.55 -4.58 -33.24
CA GLN A 371 6.39 -5.78 -34.06
C GLN A 371 4.91 -6.02 -34.32
N ILE A 372 4.58 -6.24 -35.59
CA ILE A 372 3.22 -6.55 -36.05
C ILE A 372 3.29 -7.86 -36.84
N ASN A 373 2.39 -8.78 -36.53
CA ASN A 373 2.18 -10.02 -37.28
C ASN A 373 0.75 -10.02 -37.80
N LEU A 374 0.56 -10.15 -39.12
CA LEU A 374 -0.74 -10.43 -39.71
C LEU A 374 -1.06 -11.92 -39.57
N SER A 375 -2.35 -12.23 -39.43
CA SER A 375 -2.82 -13.62 -39.33
C SER A 375 -2.46 -14.41 -40.59
N ASP A 376 -2.08 -15.67 -40.41
CA ASP A 376 -1.76 -16.63 -41.46
C ASP A 376 -2.99 -17.44 -41.92
N LYS A 377 -4.17 -17.18 -41.35
CA LYS A 377 -5.41 -17.90 -41.68
C LYS A 377 -5.79 -17.72 -43.15
N TRP A 378 -5.58 -18.79 -43.90
CA TRP A 378 -5.83 -18.87 -45.35
C TRP A 378 -7.24 -18.44 -45.78
N PHE A 379 -8.27 -18.77 -44.98
CA PHE A 379 -9.67 -18.52 -45.35
C PHE A 379 -10.17 -17.10 -45.09
N SER A 380 -9.42 -16.27 -44.35
CA SER A 380 -9.87 -14.94 -43.91
C SER A 380 -9.28 -13.77 -44.70
N LEU A 381 -8.55 -14.01 -45.81
CA LEU A 381 -7.90 -12.94 -46.57
C LEU A 381 -7.15 -11.94 -45.66
N SER A 382 -6.43 -12.43 -44.64
CA SER A 382 -5.90 -11.58 -43.56
C SER A 382 -4.79 -10.59 -43.98
N GLY A 383 -4.40 -10.58 -45.26
CA GLY A 383 -3.58 -9.51 -45.85
C GLY A 383 -4.45 -8.30 -46.22
N THR A 384 -3.87 -7.29 -46.85
CA THR A 384 -4.65 -6.16 -47.41
C THR A 384 -3.94 -5.59 -48.62
N TYR A 385 -4.68 -4.90 -49.48
CA TYR A 385 -4.12 -4.09 -50.55
C TYR A 385 -3.72 -2.68 -50.09
N ASP A 386 -3.96 -2.32 -48.83
CA ASP A 386 -3.68 -1.00 -48.29
C ASP A 386 -2.21 -0.82 -47.88
N ASP A 387 -1.76 0.43 -47.83
CA ASP A 387 -0.53 0.86 -47.18
C ASP A 387 -0.80 0.94 -45.67
N VAL A 388 -0.22 -0.01 -44.93
CA VAL A 388 -0.42 -0.17 -43.50
C VAL A 388 0.73 0.45 -42.73
N GLY A 389 0.40 1.22 -41.72
CA GLY A 389 1.34 1.80 -40.78
C GLY A 389 0.69 2.09 -39.44
N GLY A 390 1.28 3.01 -38.70
CA GLY A 390 0.67 3.46 -37.47
C GLY A 390 1.41 4.60 -36.81
N THR A 391 0.96 4.89 -35.59
CA THR A 391 1.45 6.00 -34.79
C THR A 391 1.49 5.58 -33.33
N LEU A 392 2.66 5.76 -32.68
CA LEU A 392 2.77 5.76 -31.23
C LEU A 392 2.48 7.17 -30.73
N GLN A 393 1.57 7.29 -29.78
CA GLN A 393 1.17 8.58 -29.21
C GLN A 393 1.18 8.53 -27.68
N GLY A 394 1.53 9.65 -27.07
CA GLY A 394 1.30 9.91 -25.65
C GLY A 394 1.81 11.27 -25.21
N SER A 395 2.26 11.38 -23.97
CA SER A 395 2.81 12.64 -23.43
C SER A 395 4.19 12.95 -23.99
N ALA A 396 4.95 11.98 -24.49
CA ALA A 396 6.23 12.27 -25.16
C ALA A 396 6.02 13.02 -26.48
N GLY A 397 4.88 12.81 -27.14
CA GLY A 397 4.60 13.31 -28.49
C GLY A 397 4.03 12.20 -29.34
N THR A 398 4.36 12.25 -30.63
CA THR A 398 3.80 11.36 -31.66
C THR A 398 4.92 10.85 -32.55
N ALA A 399 5.01 9.54 -32.76
CA ALA A 399 5.95 8.95 -33.71
C ALA A 399 5.22 8.02 -34.69
N ASN A 400 5.36 8.33 -35.97
CA ASN A 400 4.78 7.55 -37.06
C ASN A 400 5.73 6.42 -37.47
N PHE A 401 5.15 5.31 -37.89
CA PHE A 401 5.87 4.18 -38.46
C PHE A 401 5.11 3.61 -39.66
N HIS A 402 5.85 2.96 -40.55
CA HIS A 402 5.33 2.29 -41.74
C HIS A 402 5.59 0.80 -41.60
N PHE A 403 4.53 -0.01 -41.70
CA PHE A 403 4.64 -1.47 -41.65
C PHE A 403 4.97 -1.98 -43.05
N ALA A 404 4.02 -1.95 -43.99
CA ALA A 404 4.21 -2.45 -45.34
C ALA A 404 3.14 -1.91 -46.31
N GLU A 405 3.51 -1.86 -47.59
CA GLU A 405 2.59 -1.56 -48.69
C GLU A 405 1.96 -2.87 -49.18
N SER A 406 0.64 -2.96 -49.13
CA SER A 406 -0.14 -4.15 -49.49
C SER A 406 0.37 -5.46 -48.85
N PRO A 407 0.46 -5.52 -47.50
CA PRO A 407 1.04 -6.68 -46.84
C PRO A 407 0.27 -7.97 -47.11
N SER A 408 1.04 -9.04 -47.28
CA SER A 408 0.50 -10.38 -47.51
C SER A 408 0.02 -11.04 -46.21
N THR A 409 -0.85 -12.03 -46.33
CA THR A 409 -1.27 -12.91 -45.23
C THR A 409 -0.04 -13.53 -44.53
N GLY A 410 -0.01 -13.52 -43.21
CA GLY A 410 1.12 -14.01 -42.41
C GLY A 410 2.35 -13.09 -42.36
N GLU A 411 2.29 -11.90 -42.96
CA GLU A 411 3.43 -10.98 -42.95
C GLU A 411 3.77 -10.52 -41.52
N SER A 412 5.07 -10.58 -41.19
CA SER A 412 5.61 -10.20 -39.89
C SER A 412 6.77 -9.23 -40.08
N LYS A 413 6.73 -8.12 -39.35
CA LYS A 413 7.79 -7.11 -39.42
C LYS A 413 7.99 -6.43 -38.09
N GLN A 414 9.27 -6.18 -37.78
CA GLN A 414 9.69 -5.35 -36.67
C GLN A 414 10.16 -3.99 -37.19
N ILE A 415 9.50 -2.92 -36.75
CA ILE A 415 9.84 -1.54 -37.09
C ILE A 415 10.56 -0.89 -35.91
N THR A 416 11.70 -0.26 -36.17
CA THR A 416 12.38 0.59 -35.17
C THR A 416 11.88 2.03 -35.30
N ILE A 417 11.45 2.62 -34.19
CA ILE A 417 10.94 3.98 -34.13
C ILE A 417 12.12 4.96 -34.07
N ASP A 418 12.09 5.97 -34.95
CA ASP A 418 13.04 7.08 -34.85
C ASP A 418 12.69 7.96 -33.65
N MET A 419 13.52 7.89 -32.61
CA MET A 419 13.34 8.64 -31.37
C MET A 419 13.31 10.16 -31.59
N LYS A 420 13.89 10.67 -32.70
CA LYS A 420 13.82 12.10 -33.06
C LYS A 420 12.39 12.60 -33.26
N GLN A 421 11.44 11.72 -33.61
CA GLN A 421 10.02 12.08 -33.73
C GLN A 421 9.40 12.48 -32.38
N PHE A 422 9.97 12.03 -31.26
CA PHE A 422 9.59 12.46 -29.91
C PHE A 422 10.39 13.67 -29.40
N GLU A 423 11.30 14.23 -30.22
CA GLU A 423 12.19 15.32 -29.84
C GLU A 423 13.09 14.98 -28.63
N SER A 424 13.36 13.68 -28.40
CA SER A 424 14.18 13.19 -27.28
C SER A 424 14.85 11.86 -27.63
N GLU A 425 16.05 11.60 -27.10
CA GLU A 425 16.75 10.31 -27.26
C GLU A 425 16.16 9.21 -26.37
N GLU A 426 15.55 9.61 -25.26
CA GLU A 426 14.91 8.74 -24.28
C GLU A 426 13.60 9.37 -23.81
N ILE A 427 12.58 8.55 -23.59
CA ILE A 427 11.29 9.01 -23.08
C ILE A 427 10.88 8.17 -21.88
N PRO A 428 10.06 8.68 -20.96
CA PRO A 428 9.54 7.87 -19.86
C PRO A 428 8.74 6.67 -20.37
N VAL A 429 8.83 5.51 -19.71
CA VAL A 429 8.15 4.28 -20.18
C VAL A 429 6.63 4.45 -20.31
N GLY A 430 6.03 5.22 -19.39
CA GLY A 430 4.61 5.55 -19.41
C GLY A 430 4.23 6.69 -20.36
N ALA A 431 5.18 7.28 -21.08
CA ALA A 431 4.92 8.42 -21.95
C ALA A 431 4.26 8.04 -23.29
N ILE A 432 4.16 6.74 -23.59
CA ILE A 432 3.39 6.17 -24.70
C ILE A 432 2.13 5.57 -24.09
N ASN A 433 0.96 6.01 -24.54
CA ASN A 433 -0.31 5.49 -24.03
C ASN A 433 -1.27 5.01 -25.12
N ARG A 434 -0.93 5.23 -26.39
CA ARG A 434 -1.74 4.78 -27.54
C ARG A 434 -0.85 4.27 -28.66
N LEU A 435 -1.26 3.16 -29.26
CA LEU A 435 -0.81 2.72 -30.57
C LEU A 435 -2.00 2.79 -31.52
N MET A 436 -1.89 3.59 -32.56
CA MET A 436 -2.92 3.79 -33.57
C MET A 436 -2.48 3.10 -34.84
N LEU A 437 -3.29 2.18 -35.36
CA LEU A 437 -3.06 1.57 -36.68
C LEU A 437 -3.68 2.44 -37.75
N THR A 438 -2.98 2.60 -38.86
CA THR A 438 -3.45 3.38 -39.99
C THR A 438 -3.38 2.58 -41.28
N ALA A 439 -4.38 2.75 -42.14
CA ALA A 439 -4.42 2.17 -43.47
C ALA A 439 -4.68 3.26 -44.51
N LYS A 440 -4.19 3.06 -45.73
CA LYS A 440 -4.43 3.95 -46.86
C LYS A 440 -4.55 3.11 -48.14
N GLY A 441 -5.66 3.23 -48.85
CA GLY A 441 -5.83 2.61 -50.16
C GLY A 441 -4.71 2.96 -51.14
N THR A 442 -3.99 1.95 -51.62
CA THR A 442 -2.96 2.11 -52.67
C THR A 442 -3.59 2.06 -54.05
N HIS A 443 -2.90 2.61 -55.06
CA HIS A 443 -3.41 2.55 -56.44
C HIS A 443 -3.13 1.18 -57.05
N SER A 444 -3.95 0.19 -56.69
CA SER A 444 -3.92 -1.12 -57.33
C SER A 444 -4.83 -1.12 -58.57
N ILE A 445 -4.43 -1.90 -59.58
CA ILE A 445 -5.24 -2.27 -60.76
C ILE A 445 -6.41 -3.19 -60.37
N SER A 446 -6.37 -3.74 -59.14
CA SER A 446 -7.44 -4.56 -58.60
C SER A 446 -8.65 -3.72 -58.19
N PRO A 447 -9.88 -4.18 -58.49
CA PRO A 447 -11.12 -3.55 -58.05
C PRO A 447 -11.32 -3.48 -56.52
N ILE A 448 -10.48 -4.19 -55.75
CA ILE A 448 -10.58 -4.31 -54.30
C ILE A 448 -9.49 -3.42 -53.68
N ILE A 449 -9.83 -2.17 -53.42
CA ILE A 449 -9.01 -1.21 -52.67
C ILE A 449 -9.74 -1.02 -51.35
N ASN A 450 -9.03 -0.88 -50.22
CA ASN A 450 -9.61 -0.66 -48.89
C ASN A 450 -10.35 -1.88 -48.33
N ASP A 451 -9.66 -3.02 -48.27
CA ASP A 451 -10.14 -4.25 -47.64
C ASP A 451 -9.82 -4.33 -46.14
N ASP A 452 -10.41 -5.32 -45.46
CA ASP A 452 -10.15 -5.58 -44.05
C ASP A 452 -8.89 -6.45 -43.93
N PHE A 453 -8.09 -6.24 -42.89
CA PHE A 453 -6.98 -7.14 -42.55
C PHE A 453 -7.02 -7.57 -41.10
N THR A 454 -6.53 -8.78 -40.83
CA THR A 454 -6.50 -9.35 -39.49
C THR A 454 -5.10 -9.27 -38.90
N VAL A 455 -4.94 -8.52 -37.81
CA VAL A 455 -3.69 -8.51 -37.04
C VAL A 455 -3.75 -9.63 -35.99
N GLN A 456 -2.77 -10.53 -36.03
CA GLN A 456 -2.64 -11.64 -35.09
C GLN A 456 -1.93 -11.18 -33.82
N ASP A 457 -0.80 -10.49 -33.95
CA ASP A 457 0.01 -10.04 -32.82
C ASP A 457 0.47 -8.60 -33.00
N ILE A 458 0.49 -7.87 -31.89
CA ILE A 458 1.25 -6.64 -31.75
C ILE A 458 2.06 -6.73 -30.46
N SER A 459 3.35 -6.44 -30.54
CA SER A 459 4.19 -6.26 -29.36
C SER A 459 5.06 -5.02 -29.49
N LEU A 460 5.34 -4.40 -28.35
CA LEU A 460 6.31 -3.32 -28.25
C LEU A 460 7.51 -3.81 -27.45
N SER A 461 8.70 -3.44 -27.87
CA SER A 461 9.92 -3.63 -27.09
C SER A 461 10.73 -2.35 -27.08
N ALA A 462 11.47 -2.10 -26.00
CA ALA A 462 12.34 -0.96 -25.90
C ALA A 462 13.57 -1.32 -25.06
N GLU A 463 14.67 -0.60 -25.30
CA GLU A 463 15.81 -0.60 -24.40
C GLU A 463 15.53 0.40 -23.28
N CYS A 464 15.83 0.03 -22.06
CA CYS A 464 15.79 0.98 -20.97
C CYS A 464 16.96 1.98 -21.08
N ALA A 465 16.92 3.08 -20.32
CA ALA A 465 18.04 4.03 -20.26
C ALA A 465 19.35 3.30 -19.92
N ASP A 466 19.25 2.31 -19.02
CA ASP A 466 20.26 1.29 -18.85
C ASP A 466 20.09 0.16 -19.89
N PRO A 467 21.05 -0.05 -20.82
CA PRO A 467 20.94 -1.02 -21.91
C PRO A 467 20.95 -2.49 -21.44
N ALA A 468 21.32 -2.76 -20.19
CA ALA A 468 21.24 -4.10 -19.61
C ALA A 468 19.80 -4.49 -19.23
N PHE A 469 18.85 -3.56 -19.38
CA PHE A 469 17.45 -3.78 -19.10
C PHE A 469 16.63 -3.54 -20.36
N LYS A 470 15.61 -4.36 -20.53
CA LYS A 470 14.66 -4.27 -21.64
C LYS A 470 13.25 -4.16 -21.09
N ALA A 471 12.43 -3.38 -21.77
CA ALA A 471 11.01 -3.27 -21.50
C ALA A 471 10.24 -3.90 -22.67
N GLN A 472 9.19 -4.65 -22.39
CA GLN A 472 8.33 -5.26 -23.40
C GLN A 472 6.86 -5.15 -23.00
N ASP A 473 6.01 -4.72 -23.94
CA ASP A 473 4.56 -4.81 -23.84
C ASP A 473 4.07 -5.88 -24.81
N ASN A 474 3.51 -6.94 -24.23
CA ASN A 474 3.01 -8.12 -24.93
C ASN A 474 1.48 -8.27 -24.77
N LYS A 475 0.77 -7.22 -24.34
CA LYS A 475 -0.68 -7.22 -24.10
C LYS A 475 -1.50 -7.68 -25.31
N TYR A 476 -1.01 -7.38 -26.51
CA TYR A 476 -1.70 -7.62 -27.78
C TYR A 476 -1.15 -8.81 -28.58
N LEU A 477 -0.41 -9.71 -27.94
CA LEU A 477 -0.12 -11.02 -28.53
C LEU A 477 -1.41 -11.84 -28.61
N GLY A 478 -1.71 -12.39 -29.78
CA GLY A 478 -2.91 -13.17 -30.05
C GLY A 478 -4.20 -12.35 -30.15
N ILE A 479 -4.12 -11.04 -30.42
CA ILE A 479 -5.30 -10.16 -30.53
C ILE A 479 -6.29 -10.63 -31.61
N ASN A 480 -5.80 -11.23 -32.71
CA ASN A 480 -6.60 -11.79 -33.81
C ASN A 480 -7.79 -10.90 -34.21
N LYS A 481 -7.53 -9.61 -34.46
CA LYS A 481 -8.56 -8.60 -34.66
C LYS A 481 -8.51 -8.04 -36.08
N ASP A 482 -9.68 -7.94 -36.69
CA ASP A 482 -9.87 -7.30 -37.99
C ASP A 482 -9.88 -5.78 -37.84
N PHE A 483 -9.19 -5.11 -38.75
CA PHE A 483 -9.13 -3.67 -38.87
C PHE A 483 -9.54 -3.27 -40.29
N SER A 484 -10.33 -2.21 -40.40
CA SER A 484 -10.84 -1.73 -41.67
C SER A 484 -11.16 -0.24 -41.63
N HIS A 485 -11.26 0.36 -42.81
CA HIS A 485 -11.68 1.73 -42.99
C HIS A 485 -13.13 1.95 -42.49
N SER A 486 -13.42 3.09 -41.86
CA SER A 486 -14.76 3.34 -41.29
C SER A 486 -15.87 3.42 -42.34
N SER A 487 -15.51 3.80 -43.57
CA SER A 487 -16.40 3.82 -44.73
C SER A 487 -16.70 2.45 -45.33
N GLY A 488 -16.09 1.37 -44.83
CA GLY A 488 -16.18 0.03 -45.38
C GLY A 488 -15.54 -0.09 -46.76
N TRP A 489 -15.88 -1.16 -47.48
CA TRP A 489 -15.28 -1.48 -48.77
C TRP A 489 -15.73 -0.48 -49.84
N GLY A 490 -14.78 0.13 -50.54
CA GLY A 490 -15.05 1.20 -51.51
C GLY A 490 -14.04 1.28 -52.64
N TRP A 491 -14.50 1.74 -53.80
CA TRP A 491 -13.72 1.81 -55.04
C TRP A 491 -12.87 3.08 -55.19
N SER A 492 -13.07 4.05 -54.29
CA SER A 492 -12.30 5.29 -54.24
C SER A 492 -11.03 5.09 -53.41
N LYS A 493 -9.93 5.74 -53.80
CA LYS A 493 -8.74 5.84 -52.94
C LYS A 493 -9.17 6.49 -51.62
N PHE A 494 -9.07 5.76 -50.50
CA PHE A 494 -9.21 6.41 -49.21
C PHE A 494 -7.93 7.15 -48.86
N GLU A 495 -8.13 8.31 -48.24
CA GLU A 495 -7.06 8.99 -47.53
C GLU A 495 -6.62 8.12 -46.35
N LYS A 496 -5.41 8.39 -45.87
CA LYS A 496 -4.87 7.69 -44.70
C LYS A 496 -5.82 7.86 -43.51
N GLU A 497 -6.31 6.75 -42.98
CA GLU A 497 -7.27 6.73 -41.88
C GLU A 497 -6.71 5.94 -40.69
N VAL A 498 -7.17 6.27 -39.48
CA VAL A 498 -6.94 5.47 -38.28
C VAL A 498 -7.98 4.36 -38.22
N VAL A 499 -7.55 3.13 -38.45
CA VAL A 499 -8.44 1.94 -38.46
C VAL A 499 -8.52 1.25 -37.11
N GLY A 500 -7.62 1.58 -36.18
CA GLY A 500 -7.59 0.98 -34.84
C GLY A 500 -6.86 1.83 -33.81
N VAL A 501 -7.34 1.80 -32.55
CA VAL A 501 -6.67 2.44 -31.41
C VAL A 501 -6.52 1.42 -30.29
N LEU A 502 -5.28 1.21 -29.87
CA LEU A 502 -4.89 0.30 -28.80
C LEU A 502 -4.30 1.10 -27.64
N VAL A 503 -4.80 0.86 -26.43
CA VAL A 503 -4.41 1.60 -25.21
C VAL A 503 -3.29 0.87 -24.48
N ILE A 504 -2.15 1.56 -24.38
CA ILE A 504 -0.96 1.10 -23.68
C ILE A 504 -0.94 1.78 -22.31
N SER A 505 -0.67 1.00 -21.27
CA SER A 505 -0.55 1.48 -19.90
C SER A 505 0.83 1.10 -19.35
N PRO A 506 1.41 1.85 -18.41
CA PRO A 506 2.74 1.50 -17.91
C PRO A 506 2.76 0.15 -17.15
N GLU A 507 1.61 -0.36 -16.71
CA GLU A 507 1.44 -1.70 -16.14
C GLU A 507 1.49 -2.84 -17.17
N ASP A 508 1.25 -2.55 -18.44
CA ASP A 508 1.33 -3.54 -19.53
C ASP A 508 2.80 -3.91 -19.84
N TRP A 509 3.76 -3.10 -19.35
CA TRP A 509 5.18 -3.34 -19.52
C TRP A 509 5.73 -4.39 -18.54
N THR A 510 6.38 -5.39 -19.14
CA THR A 510 7.24 -6.36 -18.48
C THR A 510 8.70 -5.95 -18.64
N PHE A 511 9.53 -6.26 -17.64
CA PHE A 511 10.93 -5.85 -17.62
C PHE A 511 11.83 -7.08 -17.48
N SER A 512 12.94 -7.06 -18.22
CA SER A 512 13.98 -8.08 -18.12
C SER A 512 15.35 -7.42 -17.94
N PRO A 513 15.99 -7.59 -16.77
CA PRO A 513 15.47 -8.26 -15.56
C PRO A 513 14.32 -7.47 -14.89
N PRO A 514 13.50 -8.12 -14.05
CA PRO A 514 12.37 -7.46 -13.36
C PRO A 514 12.80 -6.46 -12.28
N CYS A 515 14.08 -6.43 -11.88
CA CYS A 515 14.62 -5.46 -10.95
C CYS A 515 16.15 -5.36 -11.02
N HIS A 516 16.70 -4.23 -10.54
CA HIS A 516 18.15 -3.99 -10.48
C HIS A 516 18.79 -4.58 -9.22
N LYS A 517 18.03 -4.67 -8.13
CA LYS A 517 18.48 -5.14 -6.81
C LYS A 517 17.60 -6.29 -6.32
N MET A 518 18.24 -7.32 -5.78
CA MET A 518 17.61 -8.55 -5.33
C MET A 518 17.95 -8.84 -3.85
N LYS A 519 17.00 -9.44 -3.16
CA LYS A 519 17.12 -9.99 -1.80
C LYS A 519 16.49 -11.40 -1.77
N ASP A 520 16.69 -12.11 -0.67
CA ASP A 520 16.11 -13.44 -0.44
C ASP A 520 16.38 -14.43 -1.59
N LEU A 521 17.64 -14.46 -2.07
CA LEU A 521 18.04 -15.31 -3.18
C LEU A 521 18.01 -16.79 -2.77
N LYS A 522 17.43 -17.63 -3.63
CA LYS A 522 17.36 -19.08 -3.46
C LYS A 522 17.87 -19.76 -4.72
N ALA A 523 18.47 -20.93 -4.56
CA ALA A 523 18.81 -21.82 -5.65
C ALA A 523 18.08 -23.17 -5.50
N ARG A 524 17.84 -23.83 -6.62
CA ARG A 524 17.43 -25.23 -6.67
C ARG A 524 18.38 -25.95 -7.60
N PHE A 525 19.26 -26.75 -7.03
CA PHE A 525 20.18 -27.61 -7.78
C PHE A 525 19.54 -28.97 -8.00
N VAL A 526 19.72 -29.55 -9.17
CA VAL A 526 19.17 -30.86 -9.55
C VAL A 526 20.33 -31.73 -10.01
N MET A 527 20.54 -32.84 -9.30
CA MET A 527 21.41 -33.93 -9.75
C MET A 527 20.69 -34.74 -10.84
N GLY A 528 21.39 -35.10 -11.90
CA GLY A 528 20.86 -35.93 -12.98
C GLY A 528 20.87 -37.42 -12.64
N ASP A 529 20.97 -38.27 -13.67
CA ASP A 529 20.79 -39.72 -13.50
C ASP A 529 21.94 -40.42 -12.77
N ASP A 530 23.11 -39.78 -12.69
CA ASP A 530 24.30 -40.28 -11.99
C ASP A 530 24.69 -39.32 -10.86
N GLY A 531 24.85 -39.86 -9.64
CA GLY A 531 25.27 -39.12 -8.44
C GLY A 531 26.78 -39.08 -8.26
N THR A 532 27.25 -38.44 -7.19
CA THR A 532 28.68 -38.33 -6.86
C THR A 532 28.97 -38.59 -5.39
N TYR A 533 30.13 -39.17 -5.08
CA TYR A 533 30.67 -39.24 -3.71
C TYR A 533 31.42 -37.97 -3.27
N ASP A 534 31.63 -37.02 -4.19
CA ASP A 534 32.42 -35.81 -3.95
C ASP A 534 31.62 -34.72 -3.19
N GLU A 535 32.33 -33.68 -2.75
CA GLU A 535 31.75 -32.48 -2.17
C GLU A 535 31.42 -31.48 -3.28
N LEU A 536 30.13 -31.15 -3.40
CA LEU A 536 29.65 -30.19 -4.37
C LEU A 536 29.41 -28.82 -3.74
N SER A 537 29.81 -27.78 -4.46
CA SER A 537 29.46 -26.40 -4.14
C SER A 537 29.33 -25.56 -5.41
N PHE A 538 28.70 -24.40 -5.29
CA PHE A 538 28.66 -23.43 -6.38
C PHE A 538 29.01 -22.03 -5.89
N SER A 539 29.49 -21.15 -6.76
CA SER A 539 29.55 -19.71 -6.51
C SER A 539 28.69 -18.97 -7.53
N LEU A 540 28.17 -17.82 -7.12
CA LEU A 540 27.37 -16.94 -7.98
C LEU A 540 28.04 -15.57 -8.05
N GLY A 541 28.47 -15.18 -9.24
CA GLY A 541 29.25 -13.97 -9.48
C GLY A 541 30.50 -13.91 -8.61
N ASN A 542 30.68 -12.78 -7.93
CA ASN A 542 31.78 -12.57 -6.98
C ASN A 542 31.48 -13.08 -5.56
N GLY A 543 30.40 -13.83 -5.35
CA GLY A 543 30.03 -14.39 -4.06
C GLY A 543 30.93 -15.55 -3.62
N LYS A 544 30.96 -15.82 -2.32
CA LYS A 544 31.60 -17.04 -1.78
C LYS A 544 30.91 -18.31 -2.28
N ARG A 545 31.58 -19.45 -2.09
CA ARG A 545 30.98 -20.76 -2.39
C ARG A 545 29.83 -21.07 -1.44
N VAL A 546 28.79 -21.69 -1.99
CA VAL A 546 27.62 -22.20 -1.31
C VAL A 546 27.66 -23.71 -1.42
N HIS A 547 27.72 -24.39 -0.28
CA HIS A 547 27.81 -25.84 -0.20
C HIS A 547 26.47 -26.49 -0.58
N LEU A 548 26.53 -27.50 -1.46
CA LEU A 548 25.37 -28.27 -1.91
C LEU A 548 25.24 -29.58 -1.12
N GLY A 549 26.36 -30.20 -0.75
CA GLY A 549 26.38 -31.46 -0.02
C GLY A 549 27.60 -32.30 -0.36
N THR A 550 27.75 -33.40 0.37
CA THR A 550 28.67 -34.51 0.08
C THR A 550 27.85 -35.77 -0.20
N ASN A 551 28.32 -36.65 -1.08
CA ASN A 551 27.60 -37.88 -1.44
C ASN A 551 26.18 -37.57 -1.97
N VAL A 552 26.10 -36.82 -3.07
CA VAL A 552 24.83 -36.38 -3.64
C VAL A 552 24.27 -37.47 -4.55
N ASP A 553 23.16 -38.09 -4.14
CA ASP A 553 22.47 -39.13 -4.90
C ASP A 553 21.91 -38.63 -6.24
N SER A 554 21.76 -39.54 -7.21
CA SER A 554 21.11 -39.25 -8.49
C SER A 554 19.64 -38.83 -8.32
N GLY A 555 19.18 -37.96 -9.22
CA GLY A 555 17.83 -37.38 -9.22
C GLY A 555 17.53 -36.44 -8.04
N LYS A 556 18.49 -36.21 -7.14
CA LYS A 556 18.29 -35.40 -5.94
C LYS A 556 18.13 -33.93 -6.27
N GLU A 557 17.05 -33.33 -5.76
CA GLU A 557 16.88 -31.89 -5.75
C GLU A 557 17.36 -31.30 -4.42
N ILE A 558 18.17 -30.25 -4.49
CA ILE A 558 18.75 -29.58 -3.32
C ILE A 558 18.26 -28.13 -3.33
N PRO A 559 17.25 -27.79 -2.51
CA PRO A 559 16.86 -26.41 -2.29
C PRO A 559 17.90 -25.72 -1.40
N VAL A 560 18.30 -24.51 -1.77
CA VAL A 560 19.33 -23.73 -1.06
C VAL A 560 18.84 -22.31 -0.82
N ASP A 561 18.71 -21.94 0.45
CA ASP A 561 18.50 -20.55 0.85
C ASP A 561 19.86 -19.85 0.98
N ILE A 562 20.14 -18.87 0.12
CA ILE A 562 21.45 -18.21 0.07
C ILE A 562 21.50 -17.09 1.09
N ASN A 563 22.35 -17.24 2.11
CA ASN A 563 22.61 -16.16 3.07
C ASN A 563 23.36 -15.01 2.39
N MET A 564 22.62 -13.97 2.01
CA MET A 564 23.13 -12.83 1.24
C MET A 564 24.33 -12.16 1.90
N LYS A 565 24.27 -11.95 3.22
CA LYS A 565 25.31 -11.27 3.99
C LYS A 565 26.58 -12.12 4.09
N GLU A 566 26.44 -13.43 4.24
CA GLU A 566 27.59 -14.33 4.31
C GLU A 566 28.29 -14.50 2.95
N VAL A 567 27.51 -14.68 1.89
CA VAL A 567 27.98 -14.99 0.54
C VAL A 567 28.48 -13.74 -0.19
N PHE A 568 27.76 -12.62 -0.09
CA PHE A 568 28.09 -11.38 -0.82
C PHE A 568 28.60 -10.25 0.07
N GLY A 569 28.56 -10.39 1.40
CA GLY A 569 28.92 -9.31 2.33
C GLY A 569 27.84 -8.23 2.49
N LYS A 570 26.65 -8.42 1.91
CA LYS A 570 25.56 -7.44 1.86
C LYS A 570 24.18 -8.10 1.84
N GLU A 571 23.17 -7.43 2.37
CA GLU A 571 21.78 -7.95 2.39
C GLU A 571 21.08 -7.88 1.02
N VAL A 572 21.61 -7.05 0.12
CA VAL A 572 21.04 -6.79 -1.20
C VAL A 572 22.13 -6.85 -2.25
N VAL A 573 21.91 -7.58 -3.34
CA VAL A 573 22.85 -7.73 -4.45
C VAL A 573 22.30 -7.10 -5.74
N GLY A 574 23.18 -6.50 -6.55
CA GLY A 574 22.80 -6.04 -7.88
C GLY A 574 22.70 -7.23 -8.83
N VAL A 575 21.71 -7.25 -9.71
CA VAL A 575 21.55 -8.34 -10.70
C VAL A 575 22.79 -8.51 -11.60
N ARG A 576 23.55 -7.43 -11.82
CA ARG A 576 24.81 -7.44 -12.56
C ARG A 576 25.98 -8.08 -11.83
N ASP A 577 25.92 -8.12 -10.50
CA ASP A 577 26.94 -8.79 -9.70
C ASP A 577 26.76 -10.32 -9.77
N LEU A 578 25.60 -10.79 -10.25
CA LEU A 578 25.26 -12.20 -10.46
C LEU A 578 25.53 -12.56 -11.93
N ASN A 579 26.76 -12.33 -12.42
CA ASN A 579 27.12 -12.42 -13.84
C ASN A 579 27.64 -13.79 -14.30
N GLU A 580 27.85 -14.73 -13.38
CA GLU A 580 28.26 -16.09 -13.68
C GLU A 580 27.85 -17.05 -12.56
N VAL A 581 27.74 -18.33 -12.88
CA VAL A 581 27.65 -19.42 -11.91
C VAL A 581 28.81 -20.37 -12.17
N LYS A 582 29.48 -20.81 -11.12
CA LYS A 582 30.58 -21.78 -11.18
C LYS A 582 30.24 -22.96 -10.29
N LEU A 583 30.39 -24.17 -10.80
CA LEU A 583 30.29 -25.40 -10.00
C LEU A 583 31.69 -25.88 -9.66
N PHE A 584 31.84 -26.35 -8.43
CA PHE A 584 33.07 -26.92 -7.88
C PHE A 584 32.76 -28.30 -7.32
N ASP A 585 33.74 -29.16 -7.46
CA ASP A 585 33.73 -30.55 -7.03
C ASP A 585 35.08 -30.78 -6.34
N ASN A 586 35.03 -31.11 -5.05
CA ASN A 586 36.20 -31.42 -4.25
C ASN A 586 36.11 -32.86 -3.72
N LEU A 587 37.20 -33.62 -3.85
CA LEU A 587 37.22 -35.00 -3.34
C LEU A 587 36.96 -35.05 -1.84
N ALA A 588 36.03 -35.90 -1.41
CA ALA A 588 35.68 -36.09 0.00
C ALA A 588 36.75 -36.84 0.83
N GLY A 589 37.99 -36.98 0.33
CA GLY A 589 39.14 -37.53 1.08
C GLY A 589 39.42 -39.03 0.90
N GLY A 590 38.93 -39.68 -0.15
CA GLY A 590 39.20 -41.08 -0.48
C GLY A 590 40.44 -41.31 -1.36
N LEU A 591 40.95 -42.54 -1.39
CA LEU A 591 42.02 -42.99 -2.32
C LEU A 591 41.54 -43.17 -3.77
N TRP A 592 40.26 -42.93 -4.05
CA TRP A 592 39.64 -43.15 -5.35
C TRP A 592 39.73 -41.89 -6.22
N PRO A 593 40.00 -42.02 -7.53
CA PRO A 593 39.86 -40.90 -8.45
C PRO A 593 38.39 -40.45 -8.47
N GLY A 594 38.15 -39.13 -8.46
CA GLY A 594 36.79 -38.56 -8.45
C GLY A 594 35.90 -39.17 -9.54
N ASP A 595 34.64 -39.40 -9.18
CA ASP A 595 33.66 -40.05 -10.04
C ASP A 595 33.13 -39.08 -11.11
N GLU A 596 32.49 -39.66 -12.12
CA GLU A 596 31.74 -38.91 -13.13
C GLU A 596 30.28 -38.89 -12.68
N TRP A 597 29.63 -37.74 -12.78
CA TRP A 597 28.27 -37.52 -12.31
C TRP A 597 27.52 -36.56 -13.24
N ASN A 598 26.20 -36.61 -13.24
CA ASN A 598 25.39 -35.86 -14.21
C ASN A 598 24.85 -34.57 -13.60
N PHE A 599 25.22 -33.41 -14.14
CA PHE A 599 24.63 -32.14 -13.76
C PHE A 599 23.28 -31.95 -14.44
N GLY A 600 22.20 -32.26 -13.71
CA GLY A 600 20.82 -32.10 -14.19
C GLY A 600 20.46 -30.64 -14.45
N GLY A 601 20.70 -29.74 -13.49
CA GLY A 601 20.50 -28.30 -13.69
C GLY A 601 20.50 -27.46 -12.41
N ILE A 602 20.40 -26.14 -12.58
CA ILE A 602 20.25 -25.19 -11.48
C ILE A 602 19.30 -24.05 -11.87
N THR A 603 18.39 -23.71 -10.97
CA THR A 603 17.51 -22.53 -11.10
C THR A 603 17.71 -21.59 -9.92
N PHE A 604 17.48 -20.30 -10.15
CA PHE A 604 17.56 -19.28 -9.10
C PHE A 604 16.27 -18.50 -9.00
N THR A 605 15.86 -18.15 -7.79
CA THR A 605 14.72 -17.25 -7.52
C THR A 605 15.13 -16.18 -6.53
N ALA A 606 14.60 -14.97 -6.65
CA ALA A 606 14.87 -13.86 -5.73
C ALA A 606 13.67 -12.93 -5.61
N ASN A 607 13.60 -12.19 -4.50
CA ASN A 607 12.66 -11.08 -4.35
C ASN A 607 13.33 -9.77 -4.80
N CYS A 608 12.59 -8.95 -5.54
CA CYS A 608 13.03 -7.61 -5.88
C CYS A 608 13.00 -6.70 -4.65
N VAL A 609 13.96 -5.78 -4.52
CA VAL A 609 14.00 -4.82 -3.40
C VAL A 609 13.10 -3.63 -3.66
N ASP A 610 13.14 -3.11 -4.89
CA ASP A 610 12.48 -1.87 -5.28
C ASP A 610 11.02 -2.10 -5.73
N THR A 611 10.62 -3.36 -5.96
CA THR A 611 9.30 -3.76 -6.44
C THR A 611 8.82 -4.98 -5.65
N ASN A 612 7.51 -5.24 -5.64
CA ASN A 612 6.94 -6.45 -5.05
C ASN A 612 7.03 -7.68 -5.99
N ARG A 613 7.92 -7.64 -6.98
CA ARG A 613 8.05 -8.71 -7.99
C ARG A 613 9.04 -9.77 -7.54
N LYS A 614 8.88 -10.97 -8.08
CA LYS A 614 9.84 -12.07 -7.96
C LYS A 614 10.58 -12.26 -9.27
N ALA A 615 11.88 -12.46 -9.16
CA ALA A 615 12.75 -12.77 -10.28
C ALA A 615 13.10 -14.26 -10.27
N GLU A 616 13.16 -14.86 -11.45
CA GLU A 616 13.57 -16.26 -11.62
C GLU A 616 14.49 -16.40 -12.82
N MET A 617 15.50 -17.26 -12.70
CA MET A 617 16.42 -17.59 -13.77
C MET A 617 16.43 -19.11 -13.99
N LYS A 618 15.89 -19.52 -15.15
CA LYS A 618 15.75 -20.92 -15.58
C LYS A 618 16.71 -21.34 -16.69
N ARG A 619 17.66 -20.47 -17.06
CA ARG A 619 18.57 -20.71 -18.19
C ARG A 619 19.28 -22.07 -18.13
N TRP A 620 19.57 -22.54 -16.91
CA TRP A 620 20.23 -23.82 -16.67
C TRP A 620 19.35 -24.80 -15.91
N ALA A 621 18.02 -24.67 -16.01
CA ALA A 621 17.10 -25.59 -15.35
C ALA A 621 17.27 -27.05 -15.82
N SER A 622 17.80 -27.25 -17.03
CA SER A 622 18.05 -28.55 -17.64
C SER A 622 19.32 -28.46 -18.48
N VAL A 623 20.44 -28.92 -17.93
CA VAL A 623 21.76 -28.97 -18.57
C VAL A 623 22.07 -30.40 -19.00
N ASN A 624 21.85 -31.37 -18.11
CA ASN A 624 22.08 -32.82 -18.29
C ASN A 624 23.45 -33.12 -18.90
N GLN A 625 24.51 -32.67 -18.22
CA GLN A 625 25.89 -32.82 -18.67
C GLN A 625 26.69 -33.63 -17.67
N ASP A 626 27.40 -34.65 -18.15
CA ASP A 626 28.35 -35.40 -17.33
C ASP A 626 29.56 -34.53 -16.99
N LEU A 627 29.84 -34.42 -15.70
CA LEU A 627 30.93 -33.67 -15.12
C LEU A 627 31.82 -34.64 -14.33
N LYS A 628 33.09 -34.28 -14.20
CA LYS A 628 34.07 -35.04 -13.45
C LYS A 628 34.97 -34.10 -12.69
N HIS A 629 35.38 -34.54 -11.51
CA HIS A 629 36.37 -33.86 -10.69
C HIS A 629 37.58 -33.36 -11.49
N LYS A 630 37.92 -32.07 -11.30
CA LYS A 630 39.16 -31.43 -11.78
C LYS A 630 40.09 -31.16 -10.60
N LYS A 631 41.11 -30.32 -10.74
CA LYS A 631 41.91 -29.92 -9.56
C LYS A 631 41.01 -29.24 -8.52
N ASN A 632 41.24 -29.54 -7.23
CA ASN A 632 40.61 -28.81 -6.12
C ASN A 632 40.67 -27.29 -6.37
N ASP A 633 39.55 -26.63 -6.05
CA ASP A 633 39.31 -25.21 -6.27
C ASP A 633 39.12 -24.73 -7.72
N GLU A 634 39.30 -25.59 -8.71
CA GLU A 634 38.98 -25.27 -10.11
C GLU A 634 37.50 -25.46 -10.39
N ALA A 635 36.88 -24.54 -11.14
CA ALA A 635 35.50 -24.72 -11.57
C ALA A 635 35.41 -25.85 -12.61
N ILE A 636 34.61 -26.86 -12.31
CA ILE A 636 34.33 -27.97 -13.24
C ILE A 636 33.35 -27.55 -14.33
N TRP A 637 32.48 -26.59 -14.03
CA TRP A 637 31.52 -26.02 -14.97
C TRP A 637 31.32 -24.53 -14.72
N THR A 638 31.02 -23.76 -15.77
CA THR A 638 30.75 -22.32 -15.66
C THR A 638 29.64 -21.90 -16.62
N GLY A 639 28.63 -21.23 -16.10
CA GLY A 639 27.53 -20.64 -16.86
C GLY A 639 27.57 -19.12 -16.79
N LYS A 640 27.61 -18.42 -17.94
CA LYS A 640 27.53 -16.95 -17.98
C LYS A 640 26.09 -16.48 -17.76
N ILE A 641 25.87 -15.65 -16.75
CA ILE A 641 24.58 -14.99 -16.50
C ILE A 641 24.59 -13.63 -17.17
N THR A 642 23.52 -13.31 -17.87
CA THR A 642 23.22 -11.94 -18.27
C THR A 642 21.93 -11.49 -17.56
N PRO A 643 21.74 -10.18 -17.35
CA PRO A 643 20.52 -9.66 -16.74
C PRO A 643 19.23 -10.16 -17.41
N GLU A 644 19.23 -10.38 -18.72
CA GLU A 644 18.09 -10.91 -19.48
C GLU A 644 17.73 -12.36 -19.15
N ASN A 645 18.60 -13.08 -18.43
CA ASN A 645 18.30 -14.45 -18.00
C ASN A 645 17.36 -14.48 -16.79
N TRP A 646 17.13 -13.33 -16.15
CA TRP A 646 16.15 -13.18 -15.08
C TRP A 646 14.83 -12.70 -15.66
N VAL A 647 13.78 -13.47 -15.41
CA VAL A 647 12.41 -13.19 -15.82
C VAL A 647 11.51 -13.02 -14.60
N GLU A 648 10.40 -12.32 -14.77
CA GLU A 648 9.39 -12.17 -13.72
C GLU A 648 8.60 -13.46 -13.51
N VAL A 649 8.41 -13.85 -12.25
CA VAL A 649 7.48 -14.94 -11.88
C VAL A 649 6.09 -14.36 -11.78
N LYS A 650 5.17 -14.82 -12.64
CA LYS A 650 3.77 -14.41 -12.63
C LYS A 650 2.95 -15.15 -11.59
#